data_AF-A0A1Y1T724-F1
#
_entry.id   AF-A0A1Y1T724-F1
#
_cell.length_a   1.000
_cell.length_b   1.000
_cell.length_c   1.000
_cell.angle_alpha   90.00
_cell.angle_beta   90.00
_cell.angle_gamma   90.00
#
_symmetry.space_group_name_H-M   'P 1'
#
loop_
_entity.id
_entity.type
_entity.pdbx_description
1 polymer ?
#
loop_
_entity_poly.entity_id
_entity_poly.type
_entity_poly.pdbx_seq_one_letter_code
_entity_poly.pdbx_strand_id
1 'polypeptide(L)'
;MEQILPIIGIGLGGLLFLIVVYFAIIAMFYKKVPQGRAIVRTGFGGTKVATDKGLYVVPVFHKVEVMDISVKKIQIERMEHEGLICKDNMRADIKVAFFVRVNNDISFIKRVAQTIGVDRASRIETLEDLFEAKFSEALKTVGKKFDFIELYEARREFRDEIVNIIGTDLNGYTLEDCAIDFLEQTPISHLKPDNILDSEGIKKITELTAVQNMKANLIKRDEEKTIRKQDVEAREAILELDKQLAEKEEAQKREIANIKARENAEVSKVAEEERLKSETARIATEEKVKVAEENMNRQIIVAAKNKERTEAVESERVEKDRMLEATERERIVTLAQIEKEKVLEVEKKNIQDVIRDRVMLEKGVVEEQENMKDIQAFKTADREKQVKVTIAEANAQEQLIKTIKAAEAQKEAAKQKAEEINIEAQAHKEASEKEAEARKTIAEAKAKEEATIGLSEAEVMHAKADASERQGLMEALIIEKKAKAEAAGMEAKAEASRKEGKAAADVIRDKALADAAGIEEKAAAMKKLDGVGKEHEEFKLKLDKELQVDLAHINIQKDIADAQAHVISDALKAAKIDIVGGETMFFDQIIGQITRGKGFDRLVQNSSNIQDLKDSILGSDDIQGNLLTKVREFSEKYGISSEDIKNLTIANLIMELKGRSNDQNEQTMLGNLFNLAKGLGLSDKRVSTLKV
;
A
#
# COMPACT_ATOMS: atom_id res chain seq x y z
N MET A 1 29.05 -27.92 110.24
CA MET A 1 28.52 -27.28 109.01
C MET A 1 28.57 -28.20 107.77
N GLU A 2 29.20 -29.38 107.81
CA GLU A 2 29.34 -30.26 106.62
C GLU A 2 28.08 -31.04 106.21
N GLN A 3 27.07 -31.23 107.08
CA GLN A 3 25.86 -32.00 106.77
C GLN A 3 24.67 -31.17 106.26
N ILE A 4 24.72 -29.84 106.35
CA ILE A 4 23.61 -28.94 105.93
C ILE A 4 23.73 -28.57 104.44
N LEU A 5 24.96 -28.44 103.93
CA LEU A 5 25.22 -28.20 102.50
C LEU A 5 24.57 -29.24 101.55
N PRO A 6 24.67 -30.57 101.78
CA PRO A 6 24.07 -31.54 100.86
C PRO A 6 22.53 -31.52 100.86
N ILE A 7 21.88 -31.23 101.99
CA ILE A 7 20.41 -31.15 102.07
C ILE A 7 19.88 -29.90 101.35
N ILE A 8 20.55 -28.76 101.52
CA ILE A 8 20.23 -27.53 100.77
C ILE A 8 20.51 -27.73 99.27
N GLY A 9 21.58 -28.45 98.92
CA GLY A 9 21.91 -28.81 97.53
C GLY A 9 20.86 -29.73 96.88
N ILE A 10 20.32 -30.72 97.59
CA ILE A 10 19.23 -31.57 97.11
C ILE A 10 17.92 -30.80 96.97
N GLY A 11 17.61 -29.90 97.91
CA GLY A 11 16.42 -29.03 97.84
C GLY A 11 16.48 -28.04 96.67
N LEU A 12 17.60 -27.36 96.49
CA LEU A 12 17.84 -26.49 95.34
C LEU A 12 17.88 -27.26 94.02
N GLY A 13 18.51 -28.44 94.01
CA GLY A 13 18.54 -29.32 92.84
C GLY A 13 17.15 -29.83 92.44
N GLY A 14 16.31 -30.20 93.41
CA GLY A 14 14.92 -30.60 93.19
C GLY A 14 14.04 -29.45 92.68
N LEU A 15 14.20 -28.25 93.24
CA LEU A 15 13.51 -27.06 92.76
C LEU A 15 13.91 -26.72 91.32
N LEU A 16 15.21 -26.78 91.02
CA LEU A 16 15.74 -26.51 89.69
C LEU A 16 15.28 -27.57 88.68
N PHE A 17 15.21 -28.85 89.09
CA PHE A 17 14.63 -29.91 88.28
C PHE A 17 13.15 -29.68 87.97
N LEU A 18 12.34 -29.29 88.95
CA LEU A 18 10.92 -28.98 88.73
C LEU A 18 10.74 -27.78 87.78
N ILE A 19 11.61 -26.77 87.89
CA ILE A 19 11.60 -25.62 86.97
C ILE A 19 11.94 -26.07 85.55
N VAL A 20 12.96 -26.91 85.37
CA VAL A 20 13.35 -27.45 84.06
C VAL A 20 12.23 -28.31 83.47
N VAL A 21 11.60 -29.18 84.26
CA VAL A 21 10.45 -30.00 83.83
C VAL A 21 9.27 -29.12 83.44
N TYR A 22 8.98 -28.08 84.21
CA TYR A 22 7.92 -27.12 83.90
C TYR A 22 8.16 -26.41 82.56
N PHE A 23 9.37 -25.89 82.32
CA PHE A 23 9.72 -25.28 81.03
C PHE A 23 9.74 -26.30 79.87
N ALA A 24 10.15 -27.54 80.12
CA ALA A 24 10.12 -28.60 79.11
C ALA A 24 8.67 -28.95 78.68
N ILE A 25 7.72 -29.00 79.62
CA ILE A 25 6.30 -29.21 79.34
C ILE A 25 5.73 -28.05 78.50
N ILE A 26 6.05 -26.81 78.86
CA ILE A 26 5.62 -25.63 78.10
C ILE A 26 6.21 -25.64 76.69
N ALA A 27 7.50 -25.97 76.55
CA ALA A 27 8.16 -26.09 75.26
C ALA A 27 7.53 -27.18 74.39
N MET A 28 7.11 -28.30 74.98
CA MET A 28 6.43 -29.39 74.28
C MET A 28 5.03 -29.00 73.77
N PHE A 29 4.35 -28.07 74.47
CA PHE A 29 3.04 -27.55 74.04
C PHE A 29 3.15 -26.51 72.92
N TYR A 30 4.33 -25.95 72.66
CA TYR A 30 4.51 -24.96 71.60
C TYR A 30 4.73 -25.65 70.25
N LYS A 31 3.71 -25.63 69.38
CA LYS A 31 3.84 -26.12 68.01
C LYS A 31 4.22 -24.99 67.06
N LYS A 32 5.34 -25.16 66.36
CA LYS A 32 5.80 -24.27 65.29
C LYS A 32 5.03 -24.57 63.99
N VAL A 33 4.73 -23.52 63.23
CA VAL A 33 4.03 -23.62 61.94
C VAL A 33 5.07 -23.56 60.82
N PRO A 34 5.10 -24.50 59.86
CA PRO A 34 5.93 -24.38 58.67
C PRO A 34 5.34 -23.32 57.73
N GLN A 35 6.22 -22.62 57.00
CA GLN A 35 5.83 -21.62 56.02
C GLN A 35 4.88 -22.21 54.96
N GLY A 36 3.88 -21.42 54.55
CA GLY A 36 2.83 -21.86 53.59
C GLY A 36 1.75 -22.76 54.20
N ARG A 37 1.74 -22.99 55.52
CA ARG A 37 0.64 -23.69 56.23
C ARG A 37 0.11 -22.83 57.37
N ALA A 38 -1.13 -23.09 57.76
CA ALA A 38 -1.75 -22.51 58.95
C ALA A 38 -2.13 -23.62 59.92
N ILE A 39 -1.87 -23.40 61.22
CA ILE A 39 -2.38 -24.29 62.26
C ILE A 39 -3.71 -23.73 62.77
N VAL A 40 -4.75 -24.56 62.68
CA VAL A 40 -6.07 -24.30 63.26
C VAL A 40 -6.22 -25.15 64.52
N ARG A 41 -6.33 -24.50 65.67
CA ARG A 41 -6.54 -25.14 66.96
C ARG A 41 -7.99 -24.95 67.40
N THR A 42 -8.69 -26.04 67.64
CA THR A 42 -10.07 -26.07 68.18
C THR A 42 -10.07 -26.66 69.59
N GLY A 43 -11.02 -26.26 70.44
CA GLY A 43 -11.13 -26.75 71.82
C GLY A 43 -11.38 -25.65 72.85
N PHE A 44 -10.87 -25.85 74.08
CA PHE A 44 -11.09 -24.92 75.20
C PHE A 44 -10.59 -23.50 74.86
N GLY A 45 -11.46 -22.49 74.99
CA GLY A 45 -11.16 -21.11 74.57
C GLY A 45 -11.36 -20.81 73.07
N GLY A 46 -12.03 -21.70 72.33
CA GLY A 46 -12.48 -21.48 70.95
C GLY A 46 -11.41 -21.71 69.88
N THR A 47 -11.79 -21.49 68.62
CA THR A 47 -10.90 -21.67 67.46
C THR A 47 -9.86 -20.56 67.38
N LYS A 48 -8.58 -20.93 67.43
CA LYS A 48 -7.45 -20.03 67.19
C LYS A 48 -6.65 -20.50 65.98
N VAL A 49 -6.23 -19.55 65.15
CA VAL A 49 -5.41 -19.80 63.96
C VAL A 49 -4.05 -19.14 64.13
N ALA A 50 -2.99 -19.80 63.69
CA ALA A 50 -1.68 -19.21 63.59
C ALA A 50 -0.97 -19.61 62.28
N THR A 51 -0.40 -18.62 61.61
CA THR A 51 0.33 -18.74 60.34
C THR A 51 1.83 -18.56 60.57
N ASP A 52 2.28 -17.37 60.99
CA ASP A 52 3.73 -17.11 61.16
C ASP A 52 4.26 -17.42 62.57
N LYS A 53 3.39 -17.35 63.58
CA LYS A 53 3.74 -17.61 64.98
C LYS A 53 3.32 -19.03 65.35
N GLY A 54 4.14 -19.72 66.14
CA GLY A 54 3.72 -20.97 66.75
C GLY A 54 2.59 -20.75 67.76
N LEU A 55 1.84 -21.81 68.04
CA LEU A 55 0.68 -21.78 68.93
C LEU A 55 0.85 -22.79 70.08
N TYR A 56 0.45 -22.39 71.28
CA TYR A 56 0.38 -23.30 72.42
C TYR A 56 -0.84 -24.23 72.30
N VAL A 57 -0.56 -25.53 72.31
CA VAL A 57 -1.51 -26.62 72.18
C VAL A 57 -1.34 -27.55 73.37
N VAL A 58 -2.39 -27.64 74.18
CA VAL A 58 -2.49 -28.61 75.27
C VAL A 58 -3.22 -29.86 74.74
N PRO A 59 -2.57 -31.03 74.61
CA PRO A 59 -3.10 -32.21 73.91
C PRO A 59 -4.47 -32.70 74.39
N VAL A 60 -4.80 -32.52 75.66
CA VAL A 60 -6.08 -32.98 76.25
C VAL A 60 -7.25 -32.05 75.94
N PHE A 61 -7.00 -30.74 75.83
CA PHE A 61 -8.05 -29.72 75.70
C PHE A 61 -8.19 -29.16 74.27
N HIS A 62 -7.24 -29.46 73.39
CA HIS A 62 -7.17 -28.86 72.06
C HIS A 62 -6.88 -29.90 70.98
N LYS A 63 -7.65 -29.85 69.89
CA LYS A 63 -7.35 -30.52 68.64
C LYS A 63 -6.62 -29.56 67.71
N VAL A 64 -5.66 -30.08 66.96
CA VAL A 64 -4.83 -29.31 66.02
C VAL A 64 -4.99 -29.89 64.63
N GLU A 65 -5.32 -29.04 63.69
CA GLU A 65 -5.44 -29.36 62.28
C GLU A 65 -4.53 -28.40 61.51
N VAL A 66 -3.88 -28.91 60.46
CA VAL A 66 -2.96 -28.13 59.62
C VAL A 66 -3.63 -27.90 58.29
N MET A 67 -3.84 -26.64 57.92
CA MET A 67 -4.36 -26.22 56.64
C MET A 67 -3.20 -25.82 55.72
N ASP A 68 -3.22 -26.28 54.47
CA ASP A 68 -2.34 -25.75 53.44
C ASP A 68 -2.94 -24.45 52.89
N ILE A 69 -2.17 -23.36 52.95
CA ILE A 69 -2.56 -22.02 52.46
C ILE A 69 -1.71 -21.61 51.24
N SER A 70 -1.00 -22.58 50.64
CA SER A 70 -0.28 -22.36 49.39
C SER A 70 -1.25 -22.09 48.24
N VAL A 71 -0.71 -21.53 47.16
CA VAL A 71 -1.41 -21.40 45.88
C VAL A 71 -1.72 -22.77 45.31
N LYS A 72 -2.92 -22.94 44.77
CA LYS A 72 -3.38 -24.09 44.00
C LYS A 72 -3.80 -23.64 42.60
N LYS A 73 -3.41 -24.40 41.59
CA LYS A 73 -3.82 -24.19 40.19
C LYS A 73 -5.13 -24.95 39.96
N ILE A 74 -6.16 -24.26 39.51
CA ILE A 74 -7.43 -24.82 39.07
C ILE A 74 -7.54 -24.51 37.58
N GLN A 75 -7.74 -25.52 36.75
CA GLN A 75 -7.82 -25.33 35.30
C GLN A 75 -9.26 -25.51 34.83
N ILE A 76 -9.79 -24.49 34.16
CA ILE A 76 -11.09 -24.52 33.53
C ILE A 76 -10.88 -24.52 32.02
N GLU A 77 -11.47 -25.50 31.35
CA GLU A 77 -11.44 -25.61 29.89
C GLU A 77 -12.83 -25.49 29.31
N ARG A 78 -12.94 -24.76 28.20
CA ARG A 78 -14.17 -24.57 27.44
C ARG A 78 -13.83 -24.73 25.97
N MET A 79 -14.16 -25.88 25.41
CA MET A 79 -13.75 -26.29 24.07
C MET A 79 -14.97 -26.74 23.26
N GLU A 80 -14.85 -26.70 21.94
CA GLU A 80 -15.83 -27.22 20.99
C GLU A 80 -17.24 -26.65 21.25
N HIS A 81 -18.22 -27.52 21.51
CA HIS A 81 -19.62 -27.18 21.77
C HIS A 81 -19.81 -26.33 23.03
N GLU A 82 -18.84 -26.36 23.95
CA GLU A 82 -18.84 -25.55 25.17
C GLU A 82 -17.91 -24.34 25.08
N GLY A 83 -17.36 -24.03 23.89
CA GLY A 83 -16.51 -22.88 23.69
C GLY A 83 -17.14 -21.56 24.15
N LEU A 84 -16.28 -20.61 24.49
CA LEU A 84 -16.64 -19.27 24.95
C LEU A 84 -17.27 -18.46 23.81
N ILE A 85 -18.46 -17.91 24.03
CA ILE A 85 -19.15 -17.08 23.03
C ILE A 85 -18.73 -15.63 23.22
N CYS A 86 -18.14 -15.04 22.18
CA CYS A 86 -17.67 -13.66 22.15
C CYS A 86 -18.83 -12.70 21.81
N LYS A 87 -18.56 -11.40 21.89
CA LYS A 87 -19.52 -10.33 21.56
C LYS A 87 -20.04 -10.45 20.12
N ASP A 88 -19.15 -10.66 19.16
CA ASP A 88 -19.38 -10.91 17.74
C ASP A 88 -20.02 -12.27 17.39
N ASN A 89 -20.45 -13.04 18.41
CA ASN A 89 -21.01 -14.39 18.29
C ASN A 89 -20.03 -15.42 17.68
N MET A 90 -18.75 -15.09 17.58
CA MET A 90 -17.72 -16.09 17.30
C MET A 90 -17.43 -16.89 18.57
N ARG A 91 -17.26 -18.20 18.40
CA ARG A 91 -16.93 -19.11 19.50
C ARG A 91 -15.43 -19.34 19.57
N ALA A 92 -14.89 -19.26 20.78
CA ALA A 92 -13.48 -19.44 21.07
C ALA A 92 -13.28 -20.62 22.04
N ASP A 93 -12.35 -21.49 21.69
CA ASP A 93 -11.85 -22.54 22.56
C ASP A 93 -10.80 -21.95 23.48
N ILE A 94 -11.00 -22.07 24.80
CA ILE A 94 -10.14 -21.45 25.80
C ILE A 94 -9.82 -22.41 26.94
N LYS A 95 -8.56 -22.38 27.39
CA LYS A 95 -8.13 -23.02 28.64
C LYS A 95 -7.54 -21.96 29.56
N VAL A 96 -8.07 -21.86 30.77
CA VAL A 96 -7.68 -20.84 31.74
C VAL A 96 -7.31 -21.49 33.07
N ALA A 97 -6.13 -21.14 33.56
CA ALA A 97 -5.59 -21.52 34.84
C ALA A 97 -5.81 -20.41 35.88
N PHE A 98 -6.59 -20.72 36.91
CA PHE A 98 -6.82 -19.86 38.06
C PHE A 98 -5.90 -20.26 39.21
N PHE A 99 -5.19 -19.29 39.77
CA PHE A 99 -4.31 -19.49 40.92
C PHE A 99 -5.02 -19.02 42.19
N VAL A 100 -5.53 -19.96 42.98
CA VAL A 100 -6.33 -19.67 44.16
C VAL A 100 -5.56 -20.04 45.41
N ARG A 101 -5.67 -19.23 46.46
CA ARG A 101 -5.14 -19.55 47.79
C ARG A 101 -6.09 -19.11 48.89
N VAL A 102 -5.89 -19.62 50.10
CA VAL A 102 -6.57 -19.09 51.29
C VAL A 102 -5.88 -17.79 51.72
N ASN A 103 -6.65 -16.75 52.04
CA ASN A 103 -6.08 -15.50 52.57
C ASN A 103 -5.41 -15.78 53.94
N ASN A 104 -4.25 -15.17 54.18
CA ASN A 104 -3.46 -15.36 55.39
C ASN A 104 -4.09 -14.74 56.65
N ASP A 105 -5.13 -13.91 56.52
CA ASP A 105 -5.81 -13.35 57.69
C ASP A 105 -6.54 -14.42 58.51
N ILE A 106 -6.44 -14.27 59.83
CA ILE A 106 -7.02 -15.18 60.83
C ILE A 106 -8.54 -15.36 60.63
N SER A 107 -9.24 -14.31 60.22
CA SER A 107 -10.69 -14.33 60.00
C SER A 107 -11.09 -15.22 58.82
N PHE A 108 -10.37 -15.14 57.69
CA PHE A 108 -10.66 -15.92 56.48
C PHE A 108 -10.30 -17.39 56.66
N ILE A 109 -9.14 -17.70 57.26
CA ILE A 109 -8.76 -19.09 57.55
C ILE A 109 -9.78 -19.75 58.49
N LYS A 110 -10.25 -19.02 59.52
CA LYS A 110 -11.28 -19.52 60.42
C LYS A 110 -12.61 -19.79 59.69
N ARG A 111 -13.00 -18.92 58.76
CA ARG A 111 -14.21 -19.09 57.94
C ARG A 111 -14.12 -20.31 57.05
N VAL A 112 -13.02 -20.46 56.30
CA VAL A 112 -12.76 -21.63 55.44
C VAL A 112 -12.76 -22.93 56.26
N ALA A 113 -12.09 -22.92 57.40
CA ALA A 113 -12.04 -24.08 58.31
C ALA A 113 -13.43 -24.48 58.85
N GLN A 114 -14.34 -23.52 59.04
CA GLN A 114 -15.70 -23.77 59.53
C GLN A 114 -16.67 -24.18 58.42
N THR A 115 -16.57 -23.59 57.23
CA THR A 115 -17.52 -23.82 56.12
C THR A 115 -17.19 -25.10 55.34
N ILE A 116 -15.91 -25.35 55.03
CA ILE A 116 -15.48 -26.46 54.16
C ILE A 116 -14.80 -27.56 54.97
N GLY A 117 -14.10 -27.18 56.03
CA GLY A 117 -13.28 -28.08 56.85
C GLY A 117 -11.80 -28.06 56.45
N VAL A 118 -10.91 -28.22 57.43
CA VAL A 118 -9.46 -28.04 57.25
C VAL A 118 -8.85 -29.02 56.24
N ASP A 119 -9.28 -30.29 56.28
CA ASP A 119 -8.74 -31.34 55.40
C ASP A 119 -9.23 -31.20 53.94
N ARG A 120 -10.49 -30.77 53.76
CA ARG A 120 -11.10 -30.59 52.43
C ARG A 120 -10.67 -29.30 51.76
N ALA A 121 -10.42 -28.25 52.54
CA ALA A 121 -10.02 -26.93 52.03
C ALA A 121 -8.71 -26.96 51.22
N SER A 122 -7.87 -27.96 51.45
CA SER A 122 -6.58 -28.11 50.76
C SER A 122 -6.63 -29.04 49.55
N ARG A 123 -7.75 -29.74 49.29
CA ARG A 123 -7.90 -30.69 48.18
C ARG A 123 -8.35 -29.98 46.91
N ILE A 124 -7.68 -30.25 45.79
CA ILE A 124 -7.95 -29.62 44.49
C ILE A 124 -9.37 -29.95 44.00
N GLU A 125 -9.78 -31.23 44.08
CA GLU A 125 -11.13 -31.69 43.68
C GLU A 125 -12.24 -30.90 44.37
N THR A 126 -12.09 -30.61 45.67
CA THR A 126 -13.09 -29.82 46.41
C THR A 126 -13.11 -28.35 45.96
N LEU A 127 -11.97 -27.79 45.56
CA LEU A 127 -11.92 -26.42 45.05
C LEU A 127 -12.50 -26.31 43.64
N GLU A 128 -12.29 -27.32 42.81
CA GLU A 128 -12.94 -27.46 41.50
C GLU A 128 -14.46 -27.49 41.67
N ASP A 129 -14.99 -28.42 42.47
CA ASP A 129 -16.43 -28.54 42.74
C ASP A 129 -17.07 -27.24 43.26
N LEU A 130 -16.34 -26.49 44.09
CA LEU A 130 -16.86 -25.26 44.71
C LEU A 130 -16.85 -24.05 43.78
N PHE A 131 -15.85 -23.95 42.89
CA PHE A 131 -15.58 -22.73 42.13
C PHE A 131 -15.73 -22.86 40.62
N GLU A 132 -15.78 -24.07 40.06
CA GLU A 132 -15.91 -24.32 38.62
C GLU A 132 -17.11 -23.55 38.03
N ALA A 133 -18.28 -23.66 38.65
CA ALA A 133 -19.48 -22.95 38.19
C ALA A 133 -19.28 -21.42 38.20
N LYS A 134 -18.65 -20.87 39.25
CA LYS A 134 -18.42 -19.43 39.39
C LYS A 134 -17.38 -18.92 38.39
N PHE A 135 -16.30 -19.67 38.15
CA PHE A 135 -15.27 -19.32 37.18
C PHE A 135 -15.78 -19.46 35.75
N SER A 136 -16.56 -20.50 35.45
CA SER A 136 -17.22 -20.70 34.16
C SER A 136 -18.20 -19.56 33.85
N GLU A 137 -18.96 -19.11 34.84
CA GLU A 137 -19.87 -17.97 34.69
C GLU A 137 -19.13 -16.64 34.47
N ALA A 138 -18.03 -16.42 35.21
CA ALA A 138 -17.19 -15.25 35.01
C ALA A 138 -16.59 -15.24 33.59
N LEU A 139 -16.04 -16.36 33.13
CA LEU A 139 -15.50 -16.49 31.77
C LEU A 139 -16.57 -16.18 30.72
N LYS A 140 -17.79 -16.73 30.84
CA LYS A 140 -18.92 -16.44 29.94
C LYS A 140 -19.25 -14.94 29.92
N THR A 141 -19.34 -14.33 31.10
CA THR A 141 -19.71 -12.93 31.25
C THR A 141 -18.66 -12.01 30.64
N VAL A 142 -17.37 -12.25 30.88
CA VAL A 142 -16.30 -11.45 30.30
C VAL A 142 -16.19 -11.70 28.80
N GLY A 143 -16.23 -12.95 28.35
CA GLY A 143 -16.12 -13.28 26.93
C GLY A 143 -17.15 -12.56 26.08
N LYS A 144 -18.38 -12.40 26.58
CA LYS A 144 -19.43 -11.69 25.86
C LYS A 144 -19.22 -10.17 25.76
N LYS A 145 -18.27 -9.59 26.50
CA LYS A 145 -17.90 -8.17 26.40
C LYS A 145 -16.92 -7.87 25.27
N PHE A 146 -16.09 -8.85 24.88
CA PHE A 146 -15.00 -8.67 23.92
C PHE A 146 -15.31 -9.33 22.57
N ASP A 147 -14.80 -8.74 21.50
CA ASP A 147 -14.79 -9.39 20.18
C ASP A 147 -13.67 -10.44 20.12
N PHE A 148 -13.78 -11.45 19.23
CA PHE A 148 -12.83 -12.57 19.21
C PHE A 148 -11.37 -12.12 19.01
N ILE A 149 -11.15 -11.14 18.13
CA ILE A 149 -9.82 -10.59 17.83
C ILE A 149 -9.22 -9.88 19.06
N GLU A 150 -10.06 -9.17 19.83
CA GLU A 150 -9.63 -8.45 21.03
C GLU A 150 -9.13 -9.40 22.12
N LEU A 151 -9.60 -10.65 22.17
CA LEU A 151 -9.09 -11.66 23.11
C LEU A 151 -7.60 -11.98 22.88
N TYR A 152 -7.09 -11.79 21.66
CA TYR A 152 -5.65 -11.93 21.36
C TYR A 152 -4.88 -10.65 21.62
N GLU A 153 -5.41 -9.51 21.17
CA GLU A 153 -4.71 -8.22 21.24
C GLU A 153 -4.69 -7.66 22.67
N ALA A 154 -5.83 -7.74 23.38
CA ALA A 154 -6.07 -7.15 24.70
C ALA A 154 -6.12 -8.21 25.82
N ARG A 155 -5.27 -9.23 25.76
CA ARG A 155 -5.25 -10.35 26.73
C ARG A 155 -5.13 -9.92 28.19
N ARG A 156 -4.42 -8.81 28.46
CA ARG A 156 -4.29 -8.27 29.82
C ARG A 156 -5.64 -7.80 30.36
N GLU A 157 -6.36 -7.01 29.57
CA GLU A 157 -7.65 -6.45 29.95
C GLU A 157 -8.70 -7.54 30.17
N PHE A 158 -8.69 -8.57 29.31
CA PHE A 158 -9.53 -9.75 29.48
C PHE A 158 -9.26 -10.47 30.83
N ARG A 159 -7.99 -10.65 31.22
CA ARG A 159 -7.65 -11.22 32.54
C ARG A 159 -8.10 -10.33 33.70
N ASP A 160 -7.87 -9.03 33.60
CA ASP A 160 -8.21 -8.08 34.66
C ASP A 160 -9.73 -8.05 34.88
N GLU A 161 -10.53 -8.08 33.80
CA GLU A 161 -11.98 -8.22 33.88
C GLU A 161 -12.43 -9.54 34.49
N ILE A 162 -11.76 -10.66 34.19
CA ILE A 162 -12.06 -11.95 34.83
C ILE A 162 -11.86 -11.85 36.34
N VAL A 163 -10.73 -11.29 36.78
CA VAL A 163 -10.43 -11.10 38.21
C VAL A 163 -11.47 -10.18 38.86
N ASN A 164 -11.86 -9.10 38.19
CA ASN A 164 -12.86 -8.15 38.68
C ASN A 164 -14.25 -8.80 38.87
N ILE A 165 -14.71 -9.62 37.92
CA ILE A 165 -16.04 -10.27 38.00
C ILE A 165 -16.07 -11.34 39.09
N ILE A 166 -15.00 -12.14 39.21
CA ILE A 166 -14.90 -13.16 40.27
C ILE A 166 -14.91 -12.49 41.65
N GLY A 167 -14.27 -11.33 41.75
CA GLY A 167 -14.11 -10.55 42.97
C GLY A 167 -13.01 -11.10 43.87
N THR A 168 -12.78 -10.42 45.00
CA THR A 168 -11.68 -10.73 45.92
C THR A 168 -12.04 -11.71 47.04
N ASP A 169 -13.32 -11.95 47.33
CA ASP A 169 -13.75 -12.85 48.41
C ASP A 169 -14.49 -14.08 47.87
N LEU A 170 -13.76 -15.19 47.81
CA LEU A 170 -14.27 -16.52 47.44
C LEU A 170 -14.52 -17.34 48.71
N ASN A 171 -15.38 -16.88 49.61
CA ASN A 171 -15.63 -17.55 50.90
C ASN A 171 -14.36 -17.73 51.76
N GLY A 172 -13.45 -16.75 51.71
CA GLY A 172 -12.14 -16.76 52.38
C GLY A 172 -10.97 -17.31 51.56
N TYR A 173 -11.22 -17.74 50.32
CA TYR A 173 -10.16 -17.84 49.31
C TYR A 173 -10.01 -16.51 48.57
N THR A 174 -8.82 -16.30 48.04
CA THR A 174 -8.46 -15.15 47.20
C THR A 174 -7.88 -15.70 45.90
N LEU A 175 -8.30 -15.11 44.77
CA LEU A 175 -7.68 -15.33 43.49
C LEU A 175 -6.40 -14.49 43.42
N GLU A 176 -5.25 -15.14 43.24
CA GLU A 176 -3.94 -14.47 43.15
C GLU A 176 -3.66 -14.02 41.72
N ASP A 177 -3.93 -14.89 40.73
CA ASP A 177 -3.75 -14.59 39.31
C ASP A 177 -4.62 -15.52 38.44
N CYS A 178 -4.80 -15.13 37.18
CA CYS A 178 -5.46 -15.88 36.14
C CYS A 178 -4.54 -15.92 34.91
N ALA A 179 -4.16 -17.11 34.45
CA ALA A 179 -3.38 -17.29 33.23
C ALA A 179 -4.23 -18.01 32.18
N ILE A 180 -4.27 -17.47 30.97
CA ILE A 180 -4.87 -18.18 29.84
C ILE A 180 -3.76 -19.12 29.33
N ASP A 181 -4.00 -20.40 29.19
CA ASP A 181 -3.03 -21.37 28.69
C ASP A 181 -3.22 -21.56 27.16
N PHE A 182 -4.46 -21.56 26.68
CA PHE A 182 -4.82 -21.78 25.28
C PHE A 182 -6.01 -20.89 24.88
N LEU A 183 -5.96 -20.34 23.67
CA LEU A 183 -7.05 -19.56 23.06
C LEU A 183 -7.00 -19.76 21.53
N GLU A 184 -8.02 -20.40 20.98
CA GLU A 184 -8.20 -20.58 19.54
C GLU A 184 -9.66 -20.37 19.12
N GLN A 185 -9.88 -20.14 17.83
CA GLN A 185 -11.23 -20.13 17.28
C GLN A 185 -11.78 -21.57 17.27
N THR A 186 -13.00 -21.77 17.74
CA THR A 186 -13.66 -23.08 17.61
C THR A 186 -13.87 -23.39 16.12
N PRO A 187 -13.46 -24.56 15.61
CA PRO A 187 -13.67 -24.94 14.22
C PRO A 187 -15.16 -24.98 13.83
N ILE A 188 -15.45 -24.63 12.58
CA ILE A 188 -16.84 -24.60 12.04
C ILE A 188 -17.55 -25.95 12.18
N SER A 189 -16.81 -27.06 12.17
CA SER A 189 -17.36 -28.42 12.35
C SER A 189 -18.06 -28.64 13.70
N HIS A 190 -17.67 -27.90 14.74
CA HIS A 190 -18.25 -28.00 16.08
C HIS A 190 -19.34 -26.94 16.34
N LEU A 191 -19.60 -26.06 15.36
CA LEU A 191 -20.67 -25.06 15.43
C LEU A 191 -21.97 -25.66 14.90
N LYS A 192 -23.08 -25.34 15.56
CA LYS A 192 -24.40 -25.87 15.24
C LYS A 192 -25.18 -24.89 14.35
N PRO A 193 -25.47 -25.20 13.08
CA PRO A 193 -26.19 -24.28 12.20
C PRO A 193 -27.62 -23.94 12.66
N ASP A 194 -28.24 -24.84 13.43
CA ASP A 194 -29.56 -24.69 14.02
C ASP A 194 -29.59 -23.77 15.25
N ASN A 195 -28.43 -23.44 15.83
CA ASN A 195 -28.33 -22.46 16.92
C ASN A 195 -28.16 -21.05 16.35
N ILE A 196 -28.99 -20.09 16.78
CA ILE A 196 -28.98 -18.70 16.28
C ILE A 196 -27.61 -18.05 16.43
N LEU A 197 -26.97 -18.18 17.59
CA LEU A 197 -25.67 -17.55 17.86
C LEU A 197 -24.57 -18.16 16.99
N ASP A 198 -24.53 -19.49 16.90
CA ASP A 198 -23.55 -20.18 16.07
C ASP A 198 -23.78 -19.90 14.58
N SER A 199 -25.03 -19.78 14.12
CA SER A 199 -25.36 -19.39 12.74
C SER A 199 -24.87 -17.98 12.39
N GLU A 200 -25.05 -17.02 13.30
CA GLU A 200 -24.50 -15.67 13.14
C GLU A 200 -22.96 -15.70 13.14
N GLY A 201 -22.35 -16.49 14.01
CA GLY A 201 -20.91 -16.73 14.02
C GLY A 201 -20.39 -17.31 12.71
N ILE A 202 -21.01 -18.38 12.19
CA ILE A 202 -20.66 -19.01 10.91
C ILE A 202 -20.78 -18.00 9.77
N LYS A 203 -21.85 -17.21 9.73
CA LYS A 203 -22.03 -16.15 8.74
C LYS A 203 -20.89 -15.13 8.81
N LYS A 204 -20.55 -14.67 10.02
CA LYS A 204 -19.49 -13.69 10.24
C LYS A 204 -18.11 -14.21 9.82
N ILE A 205 -17.79 -15.45 10.19
CA ILE A 205 -16.55 -16.13 9.81
C ILE A 205 -16.46 -16.23 8.29
N THR A 206 -17.53 -16.70 7.65
CA THR A 206 -17.59 -16.86 6.19
C THR A 206 -17.41 -15.52 5.48
N GLU A 207 -18.06 -14.45 5.95
CA GLU A 207 -17.93 -13.10 5.42
C GLU A 207 -16.49 -12.59 5.53
N LEU A 208 -15.89 -12.65 6.73
CA LEU A 208 -14.52 -12.19 6.96
C LEU A 208 -13.52 -12.99 6.12
N THR A 209 -13.64 -14.32 6.09
CA THR A 209 -12.79 -15.18 5.27
C THR A 209 -12.95 -14.89 3.78
N ALA A 210 -14.17 -14.64 3.29
CA ALA A 210 -14.40 -14.28 1.89
C ALA A 210 -13.76 -12.93 1.52
N VAL A 211 -13.89 -11.92 2.39
CA VAL A 211 -13.25 -10.61 2.20
C VAL A 211 -11.73 -10.75 2.16
N GLN A 212 -11.14 -11.52 3.08
CA GLN A 212 -9.70 -11.74 3.11
C GLN A 212 -9.22 -12.53 1.90
N ASN A 213 -9.94 -13.57 1.46
CA ASN A 213 -9.61 -14.34 0.27
C ASN A 213 -9.70 -13.47 -1.00
N MET A 214 -10.70 -12.59 -1.10
CA MET A 214 -10.81 -11.65 -2.22
C MET A 214 -9.64 -10.65 -2.23
N LYS A 215 -9.28 -10.09 -1.07
CA LYS A 215 -8.10 -9.21 -0.94
C LYS A 215 -6.81 -9.94 -1.31
N ALA A 216 -6.62 -11.15 -0.81
CA ALA A 216 -5.45 -11.97 -1.14
C ALA A 216 -5.38 -12.28 -2.63
N ASN A 217 -6.52 -12.57 -3.27
CA ASN A 217 -6.58 -12.79 -4.71
C ASN A 217 -6.27 -11.50 -5.50
N LEU A 218 -6.87 -10.37 -5.13
CA LEU A 218 -6.57 -9.06 -5.73
C LEU A 218 -5.08 -8.74 -5.66
N ILE A 219 -4.46 -8.89 -4.49
CA ILE A 219 -3.02 -8.66 -4.31
C ILE A 219 -2.21 -9.56 -5.24
N LYS A 220 -2.54 -10.86 -5.32
CA LYS A 220 -1.86 -11.79 -6.24
C LYS A 220 -2.05 -11.41 -7.71
N ARG A 221 -3.25 -10.98 -8.12
CA ARG A 221 -3.53 -10.55 -9.51
C ARG A 221 -2.78 -9.26 -9.84
N ASP A 222 -2.71 -8.31 -8.92
CA ASP A 222 -1.96 -7.06 -9.09
C ASP A 222 -0.46 -7.31 -9.13
N GLU A 223 0.05 -8.23 -8.30
CA GLU A 223 1.43 -8.71 -8.36
C GLU A 223 1.74 -9.31 -9.74
N GLU A 224 0.93 -10.26 -10.21
CA GLU A 224 1.09 -10.87 -11.54
C GLU A 224 1.03 -9.83 -12.67
N LYS A 225 0.10 -8.87 -12.58
CA LYS A 225 -0.01 -7.78 -13.57
C LYS A 225 1.23 -6.89 -13.57
N THR A 226 1.77 -6.58 -12.39
CA THR A 226 2.96 -5.75 -12.24
C THR A 226 4.20 -6.45 -12.78
N ILE A 227 4.39 -7.73 -12.44
CA ILE A 227 5.47 -8.56 -12.98
C ILE A 227 5.35 -8.63 -14.50
N ARG A 228 4.16 -8.95 -15.02
CA ARG A 228 3.92 -9.06 -16.47
C ARG A 228 4.20 -7.75 -17.20
N LYS A 229 3.85 -6.60 -16.59
CA LYS A 229 4.14 -5.28 -17.14
C LYS A 229 5.65 -5.03 -17.18
N GLN A 230 6.37 -5.33 -16.10
CA GLN A 230 7.83 -5.22 -16.04
C GLN A 230 8.50 -6.14 -17.07
N ASP A 231 8.01 -7.36 -17.26
CA ASP A 231 8.52 -8.29 -18.27
C ASP A 231 8.33 -7.76 -19.69
N VAL A 232 7.17 -7.15 -19.99
CA VAL A 232 6.90 -6.53 -21.31
C VAL A 232 7.82 -5.33 -21.51
N GLU A 233 7.92 -4.42 -20.54
CA GLU A 233 8.81 -3.26 -20.59
C GLU A 233 10.28 -3.69 -20.77
N ALA A 234 10.74 -4.70 -20.02
CA ALA A 234 12.08 -5.27 -20.17
C ALA A 234 12.30 -5.90 -21.54
N ARG A 235 11.29 -6.61 -22.08
CA ARG A 235 11.39 -7.24 -23.40
C ARG A 235 11.43 -6.21 -24.53
N GLU A 236 10.64 -5.15 -24.44
CA GLU A 236 10.68 -4.02 -25.37
C GLU A 236 12.05 -3.34 -25.37
N ALA A 237 12.60 -3.08 -24.18
CA ALA A 237 13.94 -2.51 -24.04
C ALA A 237 15.04 -3.41 -24.63
N ILE A 238 14.98 -4.72 -24.41
CA ILE A 238 15.91 -5.69 -25.02
C ILE A 238 15.81 -5.64 -26.55
N LEU A 239 14.60 -5.66 -27.10
CA LEU A 239 14.39 -5.62 -28.55
C LEU A 239 14.89 -4.31 -29.18
N GLU A 240 14.76 -3.19 -28.49
CA GLU A 240 15.29 -1.90 -28.95
C GLU A 240 16.83 -1.88 -28.92
N LEU A 241 17.45 -2.44 -27.87
CA LEU A 241 18.91 -2.61 -27.81
C LEU A 241 19.42 -3.56 -28.89
N ASP A 242 18.74 -4.68 -29.14
CA ASP A 242 19.08 -5.64 -30.20
C ASP A 242 19.01 -4.97 -31.58
N LYS A 243 17.99 -4.15 -31.82
CA LYS A 243 17.87 -3.35 -33.05
C LYS A 243 19.04 -2.37 -33.19
N GLN A 244 19.39 -1.65 -32.12
CA GLN A 244 20.55 -0.74 -32.13
C GLN A 244 21.85 -1.48 -32.39
N LEU A 245 22.04 -2.66 -31.78
CA LEU A 245 23.21 -3.50 -31.99
C LEU A 245 23.32 -3.94 -33.45
N ALA A 246 22.22 -4.43 -34.04
CA ALA A 246 22.17 -4.82 -35.45
C ALA A 246 22.45 -3.64 -36.40
N GLU A 247 21.89 -2.45 -36.14
CA GLU A 247 22.18 -1.23 -36.92
C GLU A 247 23.66 -0.83 -36.84
N LYS A 248 24.27 -0.94 -35.65
CA LYS A 248 25.70 -0.63 -35.45
C LYS A 248 26.61 -1.65 -36.12
N GLU A 249 26.28 -2.93 -36.06
CA GLU A 249 27.03 -3.99 -36.75
C GLU A 249 27.01 -3.80 -38.28
N GLU A 250 25.84 -3.52 -38.85
CA GLU A 250 25.72 -3.27 -40.29
C GLU A 250 26.40 -1.97 -40.72
N ALA A 251 26.34 -0.92 -39.90
CA ALA A 251 27.10 0.32 -40.12
C ALA A 251 28.62 0.05 -40.10
N GLN A 252 29.12 -0.70 -39.12
CA GLN A 252 30.54 -1.08 -39.02
C GLN A 252 30.98 -1.91 -40.24
N LYS A 253 30.18 -2.89 -40.67
CA LYS A 253 30.46 -3.68 -41.89
C LYS A 253 30.55 -2.78 -43.12
N ARG A 254 29.62 -1.82 -43.27
CA ARG A 254 29.62 -0.86 -44.38
C ARG A 254 30.86 0.03 -44.35
N GLU A 255 31.28 0.50 -43.18
CA GLU A 255 32.47 1.32 -43.02
C GLU A 255 33.76 0.56 -43.36
N ILE A 256 33.90 -0.68 -42.86
CA ILE A 256 35.02 -1.56 -43.20
C ILE A 256 35.06 -1.83 -44.71
N ALA A 257 33.91 -2.08 -45.34
CA ALA A 257 33.83 -2.30 -46.78
C ALA A 257 34.26 -1.05 -47.58
N ASN A 258 33.82 0.14 -47.15
CA ASN A 258 34.23 1.40 -47.79
C ASN A 258 35.74 1.68 -47.62
N ILE A 259 36.30 1.45 -46.44
CA ILE A 259 37.74 1.59 -46.20
C ILE A 259 38.53 0.63 -47.10
N LYS A 260 38.16 -0.66 -47.12
CA LYS A 260 38.79 -1.66 -48.00
C LYS A 260 38.71 -1.28 -49.48
N ALA A 261 37.56 -0.78 -49.93
CA ALA A 261 37.39 -0.34 -51.31
C ALA A 261 38.28 0.88 -51.64
N ARG A 262 38.39 1.84 -50.71
CA ARG A 262 39.24 3.03 -50.87
C ARG A 262 40.73 2.68 -50.91
N GLU A 263 41.18 1.85 -49.97
CA GLU A 263 42.58 1.40 -49.90
C GLU A 263 42.95 0.59 -51.15
N ASN A 264 42.10 -0.32 -51.62
CA ASN A 264 42.34 -1.07 -52.85
C ASN A 264 42.42 -0.16 -54.10
N ALA A 265 41.63 0.91 -54.15
CA ALA A 265 41.68 1.88 -55.24
C ALA A 265 42.99 2.70 -55.22
N GLU A 266 43.44 3.14 -54.04
CA GLU A 266 44.75 3.80 -53.85
C GLU A 266 45.92 2.89 -54.24
N VAL A 267 45.92 1.64 -53.75
CA VAL A 267 46.94 0.63 -54.12
C VAL A 267 47.00 0.43 -55.63
N SER A 268 45.84 0.31 -56.30
CA SER A 268 45.77 0.15 -57.75
C SER A 268 46.31 1.38 -58.49
N LYS A 269 46.02 2.59 -58.00
CA LYS A 269 46.50 3.83 -58.59
C LYS A 269 48.02 3.97 -58.47
N VAL A 270 48.57 3.70 -57.28
CA VAL A 270 50.03 3.75 -57.04
C VAL A 270 50.75 2.69 -57.87
N ALA A 271 50.19 1.48 -58.00
CA ALA A 271 50.77 0.43 -58.84
C ALA A 271 50.87 0.84 -60.32
N GLU A 272 49.83 1.48 -60.87
CA GLU A 272 49.85 1.96 -62.25
C GLU A 272 50.78 3.18 -62.44
N GLU A 273 50.89 4.08 -61.45
CA GLU A 273 51.85 5.20 -61.48
C GLU A 273 53.31 4.72 -61.48
N GLU A 274 53.65 3.74 -60.64
CA GLU A 274 55.00 3.15 -60.61
C GLU A 274 55.31 2.38 -61.91
N ARG A 275 54.31 1.69 -62.48
CA ARG A 275 54.46 1.02 -63.78
C ARG A 275 54.73 2.02 -64.90
N LEU A 276 54.02 3.16 -64.93
CA LEU A 276 54.25 4.23 -65.90
C LEU A 276 55.67 4.81 -65.79
N LYS A 277 56.18 5.04 -64.58
CA LYS A 277 57.57 5.48 -64.35
C LYS A 277 58.59 4.46 -64.85
N SER A 278 58.37 3.17 -64.60
CA SER A 278 59.26 2.11 -65.08
C SER A 278 59.30 2.05 -66.62
N GLU A 279 58.14 2.09 -67.29
CA GLU A 279 58.07 2.02 -68.75
C GLU A 279 58.66 3.26 -69.42
N THR A 280 58.40 4.46 -68.88
CA THR A 280 58.97 5.71 -69.39
C THR A 280 60.50 5.74 -69.28
N ALA A 281 61.06 5.26 -68.16
CA ALA A 281 62.51 5.12 -68.00
C ALA A 281 63.10 4.11 -68.99
N ARG A 282 62.44 2.96 -69.22
CA ARG A 282 62.86 1.95 -70.20
C ARG A 282 62.90 2.52 -71.61
N ILE A 283 61.82 3.17 -72.06
CA ILE A 283 61.70 3.77 -73.39
C ILE A 283 62.79 4.82 -73.63
N ALA A 284 63.00 5.73 -72.68
CA ALA A 284 64.04 6.77 -72.79
C ALA A 284 65.45 6.19 -72.87
N THR A 285 65.69 5.03 -72.25
CA THR A 285 66.97 4.33 -72.31
C THR A 285 67.15 3.63 -73.66
N GLU A 286 66.13 2.91 -74.14
CA GLU A 286 66.14 2.27 -75.46
C GLU A 286 66.32 3.28 -76.60
N GLU A 287 65.68 4.44 -76.53
CA GLU A 287 65.82 5.51 -77.53
C GLU A 287 67.27 6.01 -77.60
N LYS A 288 67.91 6.26 -76.46
CA LYS A 288 69.32 6.70 -76.42
C LYS A 288 70.28 5.65 -76.98
N VAL A 289 70.06 4.37 -76.68
CA VAL A 289 70.89 3.27 -77.22
C VAL A 289 70.75 3.19 -78.74
N LYS A 290 69.53 3.19 -79.27
CA LYS A 290 69.29 3.12 -80.72
C LYS A 290 69.89 4.30 -81.48
N VAL A 291 69.79 5.51 -80.94
CA VAL A 291 70.42 6.71 -81.54
C VAL A 291 71.95 6.60 -81.56
N ALA A 292 72.56 6.03 -80.52
CA ALA A 292 74.01 5.79 -80.50
C ALA A 292 74.44 4.73 -81.52
N GLU A 293 73.69 3.64 -81.65
CA GLU A 293 73.94 2.58 -82.65
C GLU A 293 73.82 3.10 -84.10
N GLU A 294 72.77 3.86 -84.42
CA GLU A 294 72.57 4.50 -85.72
C GLU A 294 73.76 5.41 -86.08
N ASN A 295 74.23 6.23 -85.14
CA ASN A 295 75.39 7.10 -85.35
C ASN A 295 76.68 6.31 -85.61
N MET A 296 76.90 5.20 -84.89
CA MET A 296 78.05 4.32 -85.12
C MET A 296 77.99 3.69 -86.53
N ASN A 297 76.83 3.16 -86.92
CA ASN A 297 76.64 2.56 -88.25
C ASN A 297 76.89 3.59 -89.37
N ARG A 298 76.43 4.84 -89.19
CA ARG A 298 76.70 5.92 -90.14
C ARG A 298 78.20 6.17 -90.33
N GLN A 299 79.00 6.15 -89.25
CA GLN A 299 80.44 6.33 -89.35
C GLN A 299 81.12 5.16 -90.09
N ILE A 300 80.68 3.93 -89.83
CA ILE A 300 81.19 2.73 -90.51
C ILE A 300 80.91 2.80 -92.02
N ILE A 301 79.70 3.20 -92.43
CA ILE A 301 79.33 3.32 -93.84
C ILE A 301 80.18 4.37 -94.57
N VAL A 302 80.45 5.52 -93.93
CA VAL A 302 81.30 6.56 -94.53
C VAL A 302 82.74 6.08 -94.70
N ALA A 303 83.28 5.34 -93.73
CA ALA A 303 84.61 4.75 -93.83
C ALA A 303 84.68 3.68 -94.94
N ALA A 304 83.66 2.82 -95.05
CA ALA A 304 83.59 1.79 -96.08
C ALA A 304 83.53 2.39 -97.49
N LYS A 305 82.68 3.40 -97.73
CA LYS A 305 82.58 4.05 -99.05
C LYS A 305 83.85 4.76 -99.50
N ASN A 306 84.63 5.32 -98.57
CA ASN A 306 85.91 5.93 -98.92
C ASN A 306 86.94 4.89 -99.38
N LYS A 307 86.90 3.69 -98.78
CA LYS A 307 87.76 2.57 -99.19
C LYS A 307 87.36 2.01 -100.56
N GLU A 308 86.07 1.78 -100.81
CA GLU A 308 85.56 1.33 -102.12
C GLU A 308 85.94 2.29 -103.26
N ARG A 309 85.91 3.61 -103.03
CA ARG A 309 86.33 4.58 -104.05
C ARG A 309 87.80 4.45 -104.46
N THR A 310 88.65 4.00 -103.55
CA THR A 310 90.08 3.83 -103.82
C THR A 310 90.32 2.50 -104.54
N GLU A 311 89.59 1.45 -104.17
CA GLU A 311 89.66 0.12 -104.82
C GLU A 311 89.09 0.14 -106.25
N ALA A 312 88.05 0.93 -106.53
CA ALA A 312 87.47 1.06 -107.87
C ALA A 312 88.49 1.59 -108.91
N VAL A 313 89.33 2.55 -108.52
CA VAL A 313 90.34 3.16 -109.42
C VAL A 313 91.47 2.18 -109.77
N GLU A 314 91.83 1.29 -108.84
CA GLU A 314 92.82 0.24 -109.09
C GLU A 314 92.22 -0.91 -109.93
N SER A 315 90.94 -1.23 -109.74
CA SER A 315 90.25 -2.31 -110.47
C SER A 315 90.07 -2.04 -111.96
N GLU A 316 89.85 -0.78 -112.37
CA GLU A 316 89.65 -0.41 -113.78
C GLU A 316 90.92 -0.62 -114.62
N ARG A 317 92.11 -0.57 -114.00
CA ARG A 317 93.38 -0.93 -114.67
C ARG A 317 93.50 -2.43 -114.92
N VAL A 318 92.93 -3.27 -114.07
CA VAL A 318 93.08 -4.74 -114.09
C VAL A 318 92.05 -5.41 -115.01
N GLU A 319 90.85 -4.84 -115.16
CA GLU A 319 89.81 -5.41 -116.04
C GLU A 319 90.16 -5.33 -117.52
N LYS A 320 90.95 -4.34 -117.93
CA LYS A 320 91.40 -4.21 -119.33
C LYS A 320 92.30 -5.38 -119.77
N ASP A 321 93.04 -5.97 -118.82
CA ASP A 321 93.95 -7.09 -119.09
C ASP A 321 93.22 -8.45 -119.08
N ARG A 322 92.10 -8.60 -118.36
CA ARG A 322 91.32 -9.85 -118.29
C ARG A 322 90.45 -10.14 -119.52
N MET A 323 90.04 -9.13 -120.28
CA MET A 323 89.18 -9.31 -121.46
C MET A 323 89.86 -10.09 -122.61
N LEU A 324 91.19 -10.23 -122.60
CA LEU A 324 91.94 -10.99 -123.61
C LEU A 324 91.95 -12.51 -123.38
N GLU A 325 91.71 -12.99 -122.15
CA GLU A 325 91.76 -14.43 -121.83
C GLU A 325 90.40 -15.16 -121.95
N ALA A 326 89.27 -14.43 -121.86
CA ALA A 326 87.93 -15.03 -121.82
C ALA A 326 87.44 -15.57 -123.19
N THR A 327 87.90 -14.99 -124.30
CA THR A 327 87.51 -15.41 -125.67
C THR A 327 87.91 -16.85 -126.02
N GLU A 328 88.89 -17.43 -125.34
CA GLU A 328 89.32 -18.81 -125.60
C GLU A 328 88.38 -19.86 -124.99
N ARG A 329 87.53 -19.47 -124.02
CA ARG A 329 86.68 -20.40 -123.25
C ARG A 329 85.29 -20.64 -123.85
N GLU A 330 84.79 -19.75 -124.71
CA GLU A 330 83.42 -19.85 -125.27
C GLU A 330 83.24 -20.94 -126.33
N ARG A 331 84.31 -21.53 -126.88
CA ARG A 331 84.19 -22.52 -127.98
C ARG A 331 83.74 -23.93 -127.57
N ILE A 332 83.72 -24.28 -126.28
CA ILE A 332 83.56 -25.68 -125.85
C ILE A 332 82.10 -26.04 -125.44
N VAL A 333 81.23 -25.06 -125.20
CA VAL A 333 79.94 -25.30 -124.50
C VAL A 333 78.71 -25.29 -125.44
N THR A 334 78.87 -25.36 -126.75
CA THR A 334 77.73 -25.23 -127.71
C THR A 334 77.13 -26.54 -128.24
N LEU A 335 77.55 -27.72 -127.77
CA LEU A 335 77.10 -29.01 -128.34
C LEU A 335 76.17 -29.86 -127.44
N ALA A 336 75.89 -29.45 -126.20
CA ALA A 336 75.31 -30.38 -125.20
C ALA A 336 73.83 -30.17 -124.82
N GLN A 337 73.11 -29.18 -125.37
CA GLN A 337 71.78 -28.82 -124.84
C GLN A 337 70.72 -28.56 -125.91
N ILE A 338 70.59 -29.48 -126.89
CA ILE A 338 69.51 -29.52 -127.89
C ILE A 338 68.56 -30.74 -127.70
N GLU A 339 68.66 -31.49 -126.60
CA GLU A 339 67.93 -32.78 -126.47
C GLU A 339 66.93 -32.88 -125.32
N LYS A 340 66.69 -31.79 -124.57
CA LYS A 340 65.79 -31.85 -123.40
C LYS A 340 64.77 -30.73 -123.31
N GLU A 341 64.32 -30.26 -124.48
CA GLU A 341 63.10 -29.47 -124.63
C GLU A 341 62.33 -29.98 -125.85
N LYS A 342 61.34 -30.85 -125.61
CA LYS A 342 60.12 -31.01 -126.43
C LYS A 342 59.22 -32.07 -125.76
N VAL A 343 58.08 -31.66 -125.17
CA VAL A 343 56.74 -31.69 -125.81
C VAL A 343 55.96 -32.92 -125.33
N LEU A 344 54.73 -32.86 -124.79
CA LEU A 344 53.73 -31.79 -124.72
C LEU A 344 52.70 -32.12 -123.62
N GLU A 345 52.21 -31.06 -122.99
CA GLU A 345 50.84 -30.97 -122.50
C GLU A 345 50.00 -30.32 -123.62
N VAL A 346 48.82 -30.87 -123.87
CA VAL A 346 47.68 -30.27 -124.59
C VAL A 346 47.73 -30.20 -126.13
N GLU A 347 47.27 -31.28 -126.77
CA GLU A 347 46.16 -31.23 -127.74
C GLU A 347 45.13 -32.29 -127.31
N LYS A 348 43.92 -31.92 -126.86
CA LYS A 348 42.77 -31.45 -127.64
C LYS A 348 42.30 -32.42 -128.73
N LYS A 349 41.00 -32.72 -128.59
CA LYS A 349 40.00 -32.83 -129.67
C LYS A 349 40.17 -34.07 -130.56
N ASN A 350 39.15 -34.80 -130.95
CA ASN A 350 37.70 -34.64 -130.93
C ASN A 350 37.18 -35.99 -131.44
N ILE A 351 36.17 -36.59 -130.81
CA ILE A 351 34.75 -36.49 -131.19
C ILE A 351 34.39 -37.32 -132.43
N GLN A 352 33.37 -38.16 -132.20
CA GLN A 352 32.34 -38.70 -133.11
C GLN A 352 32.74 -39.75 -134.16
N ASP A 353 32.12 -40.93 -134.05
CA ASP A 353 30.86 -41.20 -134.74
C ASP A 353 30.25 -42.53 -134.24
N VAL A 354 28.94 -42.76 -134.13
CA VAL A 354 27.74 -41.92 -134.02
C VAL A 354 26.60 -42.91 -133.71
N ILE A 355 25.94 -42.68 -132.57
CA ILE A 355 24.48 -42.63 -132.36
C ILE A 355 23.60 -43.85 -132.72
N ARG A 356 22.90 -44.29 -131.64
CA ARG A 356 21.60 -44.99 -131.51
C ARG A 356 21.57 -46.47 -131.93
N ASP A 357 20.97 -47.39 -131.18
CA ASP A 357 20.00 -47.22 -130.09
C ASP A 357 19.90 -48.50 -129.25
N ARG A 358 19.53 -48.25 -127.99
CA ARG A 358 18.81 -49.13 -127.04
C ARG A 358 19.53 -50.14 -126.16
N VAL A 359 19.43 -49.78 -124.88
CA VAL A 359 18.78 -50.56 -123.80
C VAL A 359 19.65 -51.63 -123.16
N MET A 360 20.20 -51.32 -121.99
CA MET A 360 19.58 -51.71 -120.70
C MET A 360 20.41 -51.18 -119.52
N LEU A 361 19.66 -50.76 -118.49
CA LEU A 361 20.01 -50.74 -117.07
C LEU A 361 21.21 -49.89 -116.62
N GLU A 362 20.89 -48.67 -116.17
CA GLU A 362 21.12 -48.28 -114.77
C GLU A 362 19.92 -47.45 -114.27
N LYS A 363 18.76 -48.12 -114.16
CA LYS A 363 17.70 -47.73 -113.22
C LYS A 363 17.94 -48.55 -111.96
N GLY A 364 18.31 -47.88 -110.87
CA GLY A 364 18.48 -48.53 -109.56
C GLY A 364 18.83 -47.55 -108.44
N VAL A 365 19.48 -46.44 -108.77
CA VAL A 365 20.06 -45.55 -107.74
C VAL A 365 19.17 -44.36 -107.33
N VAL A 366 17.99 -44.20 -107.93
CA VAL A 366 17.11 -43.03 -107.67
C VAL A 366 15.81 -43.42 -106.92
N GLU A 367 15.35 -44.67 -106.99
CA GLU A 367 14.13 -45.10 -106.29
C GLU A 367 14.32 -45.34 -104.77
N GLU A 368 15.52 -45.68 -104.31
CA GLU A 368 15.77 -45.84 -102.86
C GLU A 368 16.01 -44.52 -102.11
N GLN A 369 16.48 -43.47 -102.78
CA GLN A 369 16.73 -42.18 -102.11
C GLN A 369 15.45 -41.36 -101.88
N GLU A 370 14.40 -41.54 -102.69
CA GLU A 370 13.09 -40.91 -102.45
C GLU A 370 12.30 -41.63 -101.34
N ASN A 371 12.30 -42.97 -101.32
CA ASN A 371 11.60 -43.75 -100.29
C ASN A 371 12.11 -43.46 -98.86
N MET A 372 13.39 -43.14 -98.70
CA MET A 372 13.96 -42.83 -97.37
C MET A 372 13.51 -41.46 -96.84
N LYS A 373 13.23 -40.49 -97.72
CA LYS A 373 12.69 -39.17 -97.35
C LYS A 373 11.20 -39.25 -96.99
N ASP A 374 10.43 -40.06 -97.70
CA ASP A 374 9.00 -40.27 -97.40
C ASP A 374 8.78 -40.98 -96.06
N ILE A 375 9.63 -41.95 -95.69
CA ILE A 375 9.54 -42.63 -94.37
C ILE A 375 9.88 -41.68 -93.21
N GLN A 376 10.84 -40.76 -93.38
CA GLN A 376 11.18 -39.76 -92.35
C GLN A 376 10.08 -38.70 -92.19
N ALA A 377 9.44 -38.26 -93.27
CA ALA A 377 8.30 -37.35 -93.21
C ALA A 377 7.10 -38.01 -92.52
N PHE A 378 6.76 -39.25 -92.87
CA PHE A 378 5.66 -39.99 -92.24
C PHE A 378 5.91 -40.26 -90.75
N LYS A 379 7.12 -40.70 -90.36
CA LYS A 379 7.44 -40.97 -88.94
C LYS A 379 7.55 -39.71 -88.08
N THR A 380 7.72 -38.54 -88.67
CA THR A 380 7.74 -37.26 -87.94
C THR A 380 6.33 -36.73 -87.74
N ALA A 381 5.47 -36.82 -88.77
CA ALA A 381 4.05 -36.48 -88.68
C ALA A 381 3.28 -37.41 -87.72
N ASP A 382 3.57 -38.72 -87.72
CA ASP A 382 2.92 -39.66 -86.80
C ASP A 382 3.33 -39.42 -85.35
N ARG A 383 4.59 -39.02 -85.11
CA ARG A 383 5.09 -38.67 -83.77
C ARG A 383 4.49 -37.36 -83.28
N GLU A 384 4.38 -36.34 -84.13
CA GLU A 384 3.68 -35.09 -83.80
C GLU A 384 2.20 -35.32 -83.51
N LYS A 385 1.53 -36.19 -84.29
CA LYS A 385 0.14 -36.58 -84.04
C LYS A 385 0.02 -37.29 -82.70
N GLN A 386 0.92 -38.23 -82.39
CA GLN A 386 0.92 -38.96 -81.13
C GLN A 386 1.18 -38.02 -79.94
N VAL A 387 2.14 -37.10 -80.05
CA VAL A 387 2.40 -36.07 -79.04
C VAL A 387 1.19 -35.14 -78.86
N LYS A 388 0.53 -34.71 -79.94
CA LYS A 388 -0.70 -33.89 -79.84
C LYS A 388 -1.87 -34.65 -79.21
N VAL A 389 -2.03 -35.94 -79.50
CA VAL A 389 -3.05 -36.80 -78.86
C VAL A 389 -2.73 -36.97 -77.38
N THR A 390 -1.48 -37.26 -77.01
CA THR A 390 -1.06 -37.41 -75.61
C THR A 390 -1.20 -36.09 -74.84
N ILE A 391 -0.88 -34.94 -75.44
CA ILE A 391 -1.10 -33.63 -74.82
C ILE A 391 -2.61 -33.34 -74.67
N ALA A 392 -3.42 -33.69 -75.67
CA ALA A 392 -4.87 -33.55 -75.59
C ALA A 392 -5.48 -34.47 -74.50
N GLU A 393 -5.00 -35.71 -74.39
CA GLU A 393 -5.39 -36.66 -73.34
C GLU A 393 -4.93 -36.19 -71.95
N ALA A 394 -3.70 -35.69 -71.81
CA ALA A 394 -3.20 -35.13 -70.56
C ALA A 394 -4.01 -33.90 -70.12
N ASN A 395 -4.31 -32.98 -71.05
CA ASN A 395 -5.14 -31.82 -70.76
C ASN A 395 -6.59 -32.23 -70.42
N ALA A 396 -7.17 -33.21 -71.12
CA ALA A 396 -8.49 -33.73 -70.82
C ALA A 396 -8.54 -34.41 -69.45
N GLN A 397 -7.50 -35.17 -69.08
CA GLN A 397 -7.36 -35.77 -67.75
C GLN A 397 -7.16 -34.72 -66.66
N GLU A 398 -6.33 -33.70 -66.89
CA GLU A 398 -6.15 -32.59 -65.94
C GLU A 398 -7.47 -31.85 -65.71
N GLN A 399 -8.23 -31.60 -66.77
CA GLN A 399 -9.52 -30.90 -66.70
C GLN A 399 -10.62 -31.77 -66.07
N LEU A 400 -10.59 -33.09 -66.30
CA LEU A 400 -11.43 -34.06 -65.61
C LEU A 400 -11.10 -34.11 -64.11
N ILE A 401 -9.81 -34.14 -63.74
CA ILE A 401 -9.39 -34.15 -62.34
C ILE A 401 -9.76 -32.84 -61.65
N LYS A 402 -9.56 -31.69 -62.31
CA LYS A 402 -9.99 -30.38 -61.79
C LYS A 402 -11.49 -30.31 -61.59
N THR A 403 -12.29 -30.81 -62.53
CA THR A 403 -13.76 -30.80 -62.40
C THR A 403 -14.25 -31.77 -61.32
N ILE A 404 -13.68 -32.98 -61.22
CA ILE A 404 -14.00 -33.94 -60.15
C ILE A 404 -13.59 -33.38 -58.79
N LYS A 405 -12.39 -32.81 -58.65
CA LYS A 405 -11.93 -32.22 -57.39
C LYS A 405 -12.70 -30.98 -57.00
N ALA A 406 -13.08 -30.14 -57.97
CA ALA A 406 -13.97 -29.01 -57.72
C ALA A 406 -15.37 -29.48 -57.28
N ALA A 407 -15.91 -30.53 -57.89
CA ALA A 407 -17.20 -31.11 -57.50
C ALA A 407 -17.14 -31.80 -56.12
N GLU A 408 -16.06 -32.51 -55.79
CA GLU A 408 -15.81 -33.07 -54.45
C GLU A 408 -15.67 -31.97 -53.41
N ALA A 409 -14.91 -30.91 -53.69
CA ALA A 409 -14.75 -29.77 -52.79
C ALA A 409 -16.08 -29.03 -52.57
N GLN A 410 -16.89 -28.86 -53.61
CA GLN A 410 -18.24 -28.29 -53.49
C GLN A 410 -19.18 -29.18 -52.68
N LYS A 411 -19.11 -30.50 -52.87
CA LYS A 411 -19.91 -31.47 -52.09
C LYS A 411 -19.51 -31.45 -50.61
N GLU A 412 -18.22 -31.42 -50.31
CA GLU A 412 -17.73 -31.39 -48.93
C GLU A 412 -18.02 -30.04 -48.27
N ALA A 413 -17.86 -28.93 -48.98
CA ALA A 413 -18.26 -27.61 -48.50
C ALA A 413 -19.77 -27.50 -48.25
N ALA A 414 -20.60 -28.08 -49.12
CA ALA A 414 -22.05 -28.12 -48.92
C ALA A 414 -22.43 -28.99 -47.70
N LYS A 415 -21.71 -30.10 -47.48
CA LYS A 415 -21.92 -30.97 -46.32
C LYS A 415 -21.50 -30.28 -45.01
N GLN A 416 -20.34 -29.63 -44.99
CA GLN A 416 -19.89 -28.85 -43.84
C GLN A 416 -20.83 -27.68 -43.55
N LYS A 417 -21.34 -27.00 -44.58
CA LYS A 417 -22.32 -25.92 -44.42
C LYS A 417 -23.67 -26.42 -43.89
N ALA A 418 -24.09 -27.62 -44.30
CA ALA A 418 -25.28 -28.26 -43.74
C ALA A 418 -25.08 -28.71 -42.28
N GLU A 419 -23.89 -29.21 -41.93
CA GLU A 419 -23.51 -29.54 -40.55
C GLU A 419 -23.42 -28.28 -39.68
N GLU A 420 -22.83 -27.20 -40.18
CA GLU A 420 -22.76 -25.89 -39.52
C GLU A 420 -24.17 -25.35 -39.22
N ILE A 421 -25.07 -25.36 -40.20
CA ILE A 421 -26.47 -24.94 -40.01
C ILE A 421 -27.19 -25.82 -38.97
N ASN A 422 -26.96 -27.14 -38.97
CA ASN A 422 -27.55 -28.04 -37.97
C ASN A 422 -26.98 -27.81 -36.57
N ILE A 423 -25.67 -27.57 -36.46
CA ILE A 423 -25.00 -27.27 -35.18
C ILE A 423 -25.49 -25.93 -34.65
N GLU A 424 -25.59 -24.91 -35.50
CA GLU A 424 -26.07 -23.58 -35.14
C GLU A 424 -27.54 -23.62 -34.74
N ALA A 425 -28.39 -24.35 -35.48
CA ALA A 425 -29.80 -24.55 -35.12
C ALA A 425 -29.97 -25.31 -33.80
N GLN A 426 -29.15 -26.35 -33.56
CA GLN A 426 -29.16 -27.11 -32.31
C GLN A 426 -28.66 -26.27 -31.13
N ALA A 427 -27.60 -25.46 -31.34
CA ALA A 427 -27.08 -24.54 -30.33
C ALA A 427 -28.11 -23.44 -30.00
N HIS A 428 -28.81 -22.89 -31.00
CA HIS A 428 -29.89 -21.93 -30.78
C HIS A 428 -31.07 -22.55 -30.02
N LYS A 429 -31.43 -23.80 -30.33
CA LYS A 429 -32.47 -24.55 -29.62
C LYS A 429 -32.09 -24.78 -28.15
N GLU A 430 -30.89 -25.28 -27.89
CA GLU A 430 -30.38 -25.53 -26.54
C GLU A 430 -30.20 -24.24 -25.73
N ALA A 431 -29.73 -23.16 -26.36
CA ALA A 431 -29.67 -21.83 -25.73
C ALA A 431 -31.07 -21.33 -25.35
N SER A 432 -32.05 -21.47 -26.25
CA SER A 432 -33.43 -21.06 -26.00
C SER A 432 -34.11 -21.91 -24.91
N GLU A 433 -33.84 -23.22 -24.88
CA GLU A 433 -34.34 -24.12 -23.83
C GLU A 433 -33.75 -23.75 -22.46
N LYS A 434 -32.43 -23.53 -22.38
CA LYS A 434 -31.75 -23.10 -21.14
C LYS A 434 -32.22 -21.72 -20.69
N GLU A 435 -32.46 -20.79 -21.60
CA GLU A 435 -32.98 -19.47 -21.26
C GLU A 435 -34.45 -19.55 -20.79
N ALA A 436 -35.26 -20.41 -21.39
CA ALA A 436 -36.62 -20.67 -20.93
C ALA A 436 -36.66 -21.34 -19.55
N GLU A 437 -35.78 -22.32 -19.29
CA GLU A 437 -35.62 -22.93 -17.96
C GLU A 437 -35.12 -21.92 -16.92
N ALA A 438 -34.16 -21.08 -17.29
CA ALA A 438 -33.68 -20.00 -16.40
C ALA A 438 -34.81 -19.02 -16.08
N ARG A 439 -35.60 -18.58 -17.07
CA ARG A 439 -36.76 -17.69 -16.85
C ARG A 439 -37.84 -18.37 -16.00
N LYS A 440 -38.12 -19.66 -16.22
CA LYS A 440 -39.06 -20.43 -15.40
C LYS A 440 -38.59 -20.53 -13.96
N THR A 441 -37.30 -20.82 -13.76
CA THR A 441 -36.69 -20.93 -12.42
C THR A 441 -36.69 -19.58 -11.70
N ILE A 442 -36.38 -18.49 -12.40
CA ILE A 442 -36.43 -17.12 -11.85
C ILE A 442 -37.88 -16.72 -11.53
N ALA A 443 -38.84 -17.07 -12.38
CA ALA A 443 -40.26 -16.80 -12.13
C ALA A 443 -40.80 -17.62 -10.95
N GLU A 444 -40.42 -18.89 -10.83
CA GLU A 444 -40.77 -19.74 -9.69
C GLU A 444 -40.07 -19.29 -8.39
N ALA A 445 -38.82 -18.83 -8.47
CA ALA A 445 -38.10 -18.25 -7.34
C ALA A 445 -38.76 -16.95 -6.88
N LYS A 446 -39.09 -16.03 -7.79
CA LYS A 446 -39.83 -14.80 -7.47
C LYS A 446 -41.23 -15.08 -6.91
N ALA A 447 -41.97 -16.03 -7.49
CA ALA A 447 -43.27 -16.41 -6.97
C ALA A 447 -43.18 -17.01 -5.56
N LYS A 448 -42.13 -17.78 -5.26
CA LYS A 448 -41.86 -18.30 -3.91
C LYS A 448 -41.41 -17.19 -2.95
N GLU A 449 -40.56 -16.26 -3.38
CA GLU A 449 -40.15 -15.12 -2.58
C GLU A 449 -41.34 -14.23 -2.24
N GLU A 450 -42.17 -13.85 -3.21
CA GLU A 450 -43.38 -13.06 -2.99
C GLU A 450 -44.42 -13.82 -2.14
N ALA A 451 -44.59 -15.13 -2.32
CA ALA A 451 -45.47 -15.93 -1.47
C ALA A 451 -44.94 -16.03 -0.02
N THR A 452 -43.62 -16.11 0.16
CA THR A 452 -42.99 -16.16 1.49
C THR A 452 -43.06 -14.80 2.18
N ILE A 453 -42.89 -13.70 1.44
CA ILE A 453 -43.07 -12.33 1.95
C ILE A 453 -44.55 -12.10 2.30
N GLY A 454 -45.49 -12.51 1.45
CA GLY A 454 -46.93 -12.39 1.71
C GLY A 454 -47.41 -13.23 2.90
N LEU A 455 -46.88 -14.45 3.09
CA LEU A 455 -47.13 -15.28 4.26
C LEU A 455 -46.49 -14.69 5.53
N SER A 456 -45.29 -14.12 5.42
CA SER A 456 -44.60 -13.47 6.53
C SER A 456 -45.29 -12.16 6.94
N GLU A 457 -45.77 -11.36 5.99
CA GLU A 457 -46.55 -10.15 6.26
C GLU A 457 -47.90 -10.48 6.88
N ALA A 458 -48.58 -11.55 6.44
CA ALA A 458 -49.82 -12.02 7.04
C ALA A 458 -49.62 -12.58 8.46
N GLU A 459 -48.56 -13.36 8.71
CA GLU A 459 -48.20 -13.84 10.05
C GLU A 459 -47.77 -12.70 10.97
N VAL A 460 -47.00 -11.73 10.48
CA VAL A 460 -46.60 -10.54 11.26
C VAL A 460 -47.82 -9.67 11.56
N MET A 461 -48.78 -9.54 10.65
CA MET A 461 -50.01 -8.79 10.88
C MET A 461 -50.91 -9.50 11.91
N HIS A 462 -51.03 -10.82 11.84
CA HIS A 462 -51.75 -11.63 12.85
C HIS A 462 -51.05 -11.59 14.22
N ALA A 463 -49.73 -11.76 14.27
CA ALA A 463 -48.97 -11.70 15.52
C ALA A 463 -49.01 -10.29 16.13
N LYS A 464 -49.01 -9.23 15.30
CA LYS A 464 -49.13 -7.85 15.74
C LYS A 464 -50.56 -7.52 16.22
N ALA A 465 -51.59 -8.08 15.60
CA ALA A 465 -52.96 -7.97 16.06
C ALA A 465 -53.17 -8.69 17.41
N ASP A 466 -52.68 -9.92 17.56
CA ASP A 466 -52.72 -10.68 18.82
C ASP A 466 -51.89 -10.00 19.93
N ALA A 467 -50.73 -9.44 19.58
CA ALA A 467 -49.90 -8.68 20.52
C ALA A 467 -50.58 -7.38 20.95
N SER A 468 -51.23 -6.65 20.04
CA SER A 468 -51.98 -5.44 20.36
C SER A 468 -53.26 -5.74 21.16
N GLU A 469 -53.96 -6.85 20.90
CA GLU A 469 -55.11 -7.27 21.71
C GLU A 469 -54.68 -7.65 23.13
N ARG A 470 -53.59 -8.41 23.27
CA ARG A 470 -53.01 -8.75 24.58
C ARG A 470 -52.45 -7.54 25.31
N GLN A 471 -51.82 -6.58 24.61
CA GLN A 471 -51.39 -5.31 25.21
C GLN A 471 -52.58 -4.47 25.65
N GLY A 472 -53.65 -4.37 24.84
CA GLY A 472 -54.86 -3.64 25.22
C GLY A 472 -55.57 -4.24 26.43
N LEU A 473 -55.67 -5.57 26.51
CA LEU A 473 -56.22 -6.26 27.68
C LEU A 473 -55.33 -6.11 28.92
N MET A 474 -54.00 -6.12 28.73
CA MET A 474 -53.05 -5.94 29.83
C MET A 474 -53.02 -4.49 30.33
N GLU A 475 -53.10 -3.50 29.44
CA GLU A 475 -53.21 -2.08 29.81
C GLU A 475 -54.53 -1.81 30.55
N ALA A 476 -55.65 -2.40 30.12
CA ALA A 476 -56.92 -2.30 30.85
C ALA A 476 -56.82 -2.93 32.26
N LEU A 477 -56.18 -4.10 32.40
CA LEU A 477 -55.93 -4.75 33.68
C LEU A 477 -54.95 -3.97 34.57
N ILE A 478 -53.92 -3.34 33.98
CA ILE A 478 -52.93 -2.52 34.68
C ILE A 478 -53.58 -1.24 35.18
N ILE A 479 -54.45 -0.59 34.39
CA ILE A 479 -55.20 0.61 34.79
C ILE A 479 -56.19 0.26 35.91
N GLU A 480 -56.91 -0.86 35.82
CA GLU A 480 -57.83 -1.30 36.88
C GLU A 480 -57.09 -1.63 38.19
N LYS A 481 -55.95 -2.33 38.09
CA LYS A 481 -55.12 -2.66 39.26
C LYS A 481 -54.38 -1.44 39.83
N LYS A 482 -53.92 -0.50 38.99
CA LYS A 482 -53.35 0.78 39.45
C LYS A 482 -54.40 1.63 40.17
N ALA A 483 -55.62 1.74 39.63
CA ALA A 483 -56.68 2.50 40.28
C ALA A 483 -57.09 1.90 41.64
N LYS A 484 -57.17 0.56 41.75
CA LYS A 484 -57.42 -0.13 43.02
C LYS A 484 -56.24 -0.01 44.00
N ALA A 485 -55.00 -0.03 43.51
CA ALA A 485 -53.80 0.13 44.33
C ALA A 485 -53.57 1.58 44.78
N GLU A 486 -53.91 2.57 43.96
CA GLU A 486 -53.85 4.00 44.32
C GLU A 486 -54.93 4.38 45.33
N ALA A 487 -56.14 3.81 45.23
CA ALA A 487 -57.18 4.01 46.25
C ALA A 487 -56.78 3.44 47.62
N ALA A 488 -56.24 2.22 47.65
CA ALA A 488 -55.72 1.60 48.88
C ALA A 488 -54.45 2.32 49.40
N GLY A 489 -53.60 2.82 48.50
CA GLY A 489 -52.41 3.59 48.83
C GLY A 489 -52.71 4.98 49.39
N MET A 490 -53.82 5.61 48.97
CA MET A 490 -54.27 6.91 49.50
C MET A 490 -54.88 6.79 50.90
N GLU A 491 -55.66 5.74 51.19
CA GLU A 491 -56.14 5.50 52.57
C GLU A 491 -54.99 5.20 53.54
N ALA A 492 -54.02 4.39 53.13
CA ALA A 492 -52.84 4.09 53.95
C ALA A 492 -51.92 5.32 54.15
N LYS A 493 -51.75 6.18 53.13
CA LYS A 493 -50.99 7.44 53.24
C LYS A 493 -51.67 8.49 54.10
N ALA A 494 -53.00 8.56 54.10
CA ALA A 494 -53.74 9.51 54.93
C ALA A 494 -53.61 9.19 56.43
N GLU A 495 -53.58 7.91 56.80
CA GLU A 495 -53.43 7.48 58.19
C GLU A 495 -51.99 7.55 58.69
N ALA A 496 -51.00 7.32 57.80
CA ALA A 496 -49.58 7.51 58.07
C ALA A 496 -49.19 9.00 58.24
N SER A 497 -49.67 9.89 57.35
CA SER A 497 -49.42 11.34 57.45
C SER A 497 -49.96 11.98 58.73
N ARG A 498 -51.05 11.43 59.30
CA ARG A 498 -51.61 11.93 60.58
C ARG A 498 -50.74 11.59 61.80
N LYS A 499 -49.98 10.48 61.73
CA LYS A 499 -49.01 10.09 62.77
C LYS A 499 -47.66 10.76 62.56
N GLU A 500 -47.19 10.90 61.32
CA GLU A 500 -45.96 11.64 61.00
C GLU A 500 -46.09 13.13 61.27
N GLY A 501 -47.23 13.76 61.01
CA GLY A 501 -47.43 15.20 61.28
C GLY A 501 -47.33 15.60 62.75
N LYS A 502 -47.67 14.69 63.68
CA LYS A 502 -47.50 14.94 65.13
C LYS A 502 -46.06 14.73 65.60
N ALA A 503 -45.34 13.79 65.02
CA ALA A 503 -43.92 13.58 65.32
C ALA A 503 -43.01 14.63 64.65
N ALA A 504 -43.39 15.11 63.45
CA ALA A 504 -42.66 16.15 62.73
C ALA A 504 -42.78 17.53 63.39
N ALA A 505 -43.91 17.85 64.04
CA ALA A 505 -44.08 19.12 64.74
C ALA A 505 -43.12 19.28 65.94
N ASP A 506 -42.90 18.20 66.71
CA ASP A 506 -41.97 18.21 67.85
C ASP A 506 -40.52 18.25 67.39
N VAL A 507 -40.17 17.54 66.30
CA VAL A 507 -38.82 17.55 65.71
C VAL A 507 -38.49 18.88 65.05
N ILE A 508 -39.46 19.55 64.39
CA ILE A 508 -39.24 20.86 63.75
C ILE A 508 -39.00 21.95 64.81
N ARG A 509 -39.66 21.90 65.97
CA ARG A 509 -39.45 22.85 67.07
C ARG A 509 -38.04 22.74 67.65
N ASP A 510 -37.57 21.52 67.87
CA ASP A 510 -36.24 21.29 68.46
C ASP A 510 -35.11 21.52 67.41
N LYS A 511 -35.39 21.28 66.13
CA LYS A 511 -34.47 21.55 65.01
C LYS A 511 -34.35 23.05 64.68
N ALA A 512 -35.44 23.82 64.79
CA ALA A 512 -35.41 25.27 64.59
C ALA A 512 -34.58 26.02 65.66
N LEU A 513 -34.55 25.51 66.91
CA LEU A 513 -33.69 26.05 67.97
C LEU A 513 -32.20 25.70 67.75
N ALA A 514 -31.91 24.53 67.20
CA ALA A 514 -30.55 24.12 66.86
C ALA A 514 -30.00 24.83 65.60
N ASP A 515 -30.85 25.05 64.59
CA ASP A 515 -30.49 25.75 63.36
C ASP A 515 -30.26 27.25 63.60
N ALA A 516 -30.98 27.88 64.54
CA ALA A 516 -30.75 29.27 64.91
C ALA A 516 -29.35 29.48 65.53
N ALA A 517 -28.91 28.58 66.41
CA ALA A 517 -27.57 28.63 67.02
C ALA A 517 -26.46 28.32 65.99
N GLY A 518 -26.69 27.36 65.08
CA GLY A 518 -25.73 26.98 64.05
C GLY A 518 -25.57 28.02 62.93
N ILE A 519 -26.61 28.80 62.63
CA ILE A 519 -26.56 29.89 61.64
C ILE A 519 -25.78 31.10 62.18
N GLU A 520 -25.87 31.40 63.48
CA GLU A 520 -25.12 32.50 64.11
C GLU A 520 -23.61 32.25 64.11
N GLU A 521 -23.18 31.01 64.42
CA GLU A 521 -21.77 30.60 64.35
C GLU A 521 -21.25 30.50 62.90
N LYS A 522 -22.07 30.00 61.96
CA LYS A 522 -21.69 29.95 60.54
C LYS A 522 -21.61 31.33 59.89
N ALA A 523 -22.48 32.28 60.26
CA ALA A 523 -22.43 33.65 59.75
C ALA A 523 -21.16 34.38 60.23
N ALA A 524 -20.73 34.14 61.47
CA ALA A 524 -19.48 34.69 62.00
C ALA A 524 -18.22 34.08 61.33
N ALA A 525 -18.28 32.80 60.93
CA ALA A 525 -17.21 32.12 60.20
C ALA A 525 -17.15 32.50 58.71
N MET A 526 -18.30 32.65 58.04
CA MET A 526 -18.37 33.07 56.63
C MET A 526 -17.89 34.52 56.43
N LYS A 527 -18.15 35.41 57.39
CA LYS A 527 -17.63 36.79 57.35
C LYS A 527 -16.10 36.88 57.37
N LYS A 528 -15.39 35.83 57.80
CA LYS A 528 -13.92 35.75 57.83
C LYS A 528 -13.29 35.11 56.58
N LEU A 529 -14.07 34.51 55.68
CA LEU A 529 -13.58 33.74 54.53
C LEU A 529 -13.98 34.32 53.16
N ASP A 530 -14.76 35.40 53.10
CA ASP A 530 -15.43 35.91 51.88
C ASP A 530 -14.56 36.78 50.94
N GLY A 531 -13.24 36.55 50.88
CA GLY A 531 -12.33 37.36 50.06
C GLY A 531 -11.83 36.66 48.79
N VAL A 532 -11.29 35.45 48.93
CA VAL A 532 -10.43 34.85 47.88
C VAL A 532 -11.16 33.82 47.02
N GLY A 533 -12.24 33.21 47.54
CA GLY A 533 -12.99 32.15 46.83
C GLY A 533 -13.98 32.68 45.79
N LYS A 534 -14.65 33.80 46.08
CA LYS A 534 -15.64 34.41 45.17
C LYS A 534 -15.01 34.95 43.89
N GLU A 535 -13.88 35.65 44.00
CA GLU A 535 -13.20 36.21 42.83
C GLU A 535 -12.75 35.11 41.84
N HIS A 536 -12.32 33.95 42.35
CA HIS A 536 -11.91 32.84 41.50
C HIS A 536 -13.10 32.09 40.88
N GLU A 537 -14.23 31.98 41.57
CA GLU A 537 -15.47 31.45 40.98
C GLU A 537 -16.07 32.41 39.95
N GLU A 538 -16.12 33.70 40.25
CA GLU A 538 -16.59 34.72 39.31
C GLU A 538 -15.67 34.81 38.08
N PHE A 539 -14.36 34.69 38.24
CA PHE A 539 -13.41 34.63 37.13
C PHE A 539 -13.61 33.37 36.28
N LYS A 540 -13.79 32.21 36.92
CA LYS A 540 -14.05 30.95 36.21
C LYS A 540 -15.36 31.00 35.42
N LEU A 541 -16.42 31.52 36.02
CA LEU A 541 -17.72 31.69 35.36
C LEU A 541 -17.64 32.69 34.20
N LYS A 542 -16.85 33.75 34.34
CA LYS A 542 -16.64 34.72 33.27
C LYS A 542 -15.88 34.11 32.09
N LEU A 543 -14.82 33.34 32.36
CA LEU A 543 -14.05 32.60 31.35
C LEU A 543 -14.91 31.56 30.62
N ASP A 544 -15.75 30.83 31.35
CA ASP A 544 -16.61 29.81 30.75
C ASP A 544 -17.71 30.44 29.87
N LYS A 545 -18.23 31.60 30.29
CA LYS A 545 -19.14 32.42 29.47
C LYS A 545 -18.44 32.95 28.22
N GLU A 546 -17.23 33.50 28.33
CA GLU A 546 -16.45 33.99 27.19
C GLU A 546 -16.15 32.86 26.19
N LEU A 547 -15.73 31.69 26.67
CA LEU A 547 -15.51 30.50 25.85
C LEU A 547 -16.77 30.08 25.08
N GLN A 548 -17.93 30.06 25.74
CA GLN A 548 -19.19 29.69 25.08
C GLN A 548 -19.61 30.72 24.02
N VAL A 549 -19.42 32.02 24.29
CA VAL A 549 -19.71 33.08 23.33
C VAL A 549 -18.79 32.99 22.11
N ASP A 550 -17.49 32.74 22.32
CA ASP A 550 -16.52 32.59 21.23
C ASP A 550 -16.81 31.36 20.36
N LEU A 551 -17.15 30.22 20.98
CA LEU A 551 -17.57 29.02 20.26
C LEU A 551 -18.84 29.26 19.43
N ALA A 552 -19.82 29.96 19.98
CA ALA A 552 -21.03 30.32 19.26
C ALA A 552 -20.71 31.26 18.07
N HIS A 553 -19.81 32.23 18.26
CA HIS A 553 -19.38 33.14 17.21
C HIS A 553 -18.63 32.41 16.07
N ILE A 554 -17.73 31.47 16.41
CA ILE A 554 -17.02 30.65 15.43
C ILE A 554 -18.00 29.78 14.62
N ASN A 555 -18.98 29.17 15.28
CA ASN A 555 -20.00 28.37 14.60
C ASN A 555 -20.85 29.22 13.64
N ILE A 556 -21.27 30.42 14.08
CA ILE A 556 -21.97 31.37 13.21
C ILE A 556 -21.11 31.76 12.00
N GLN A 557 -19.81 32.02 12.18
CA GLN A 557 -18.90 32.31 11.07
C GLN A 557 -18.78 31.15 10.08
N LYS A 558 -18.73 29.91 10.58
CA LYS A 558 -18.72 28.70 9.75
C LYS A 558 -20.01 28.59 8.94
N ASP A 559 -21.17 28.72 9.58
CA ASP A 559 -22.48 28.62 8.92
C ASP A 559 -22.66 29.72 7.86
N ILE A 560 -22.20 30.94 8.15
CA ILE A 560 -22.18 32.04 7.17
C ILE A 560 -21.23 31.73 6.02
N ALA A 561 -20.05 31.17 6.28
CA ALA A 561 -19.08 30.80 5.24
C ALA A 561 -19.64 29.70 4.33
N ASP A 562 -20.30 28.68 4.90
CA ASP A 562 -20.95 27.61 4.17
C ASP A 562 -22.11 28.14 3.31
N ALA A 563 -22.96 29.01 3.88
CA ALA A 563 -24.04 29.66 3.14
C ALA A 563 -23.52 30.57 2.01
N GLN A 564 -22.46 31.34 2.25
CA GLN A 564 -21.83 32.18 1.23
C GLN A 564 -21.18 31.35 0.13
N ALA A 565 -20.51 30.24 0.47
CA ALA A 565 -19.94 29.31 -0.50
C ALA A 565 -21.03 28.69 -1.38
N HIS A 566 -22.18 28.35 -0.79
CA HIS A 566 -23.33 27.82 -1.52
C HIS A 566 -23.91 28.85 -2.50
N VAL A 567 -24.11 30.10 -2.04
CA VAL A 567 -24.58 31.20 -2.90
C VAL A 567 -23.60 31.49 -4.04
N ILE A 568 -22.29 31.50 -3.78
CA ILE A 568 -21.26 31.70 -4.81
C ILE A 568 -21.24 30.52 -5.79
N SER A 569 -21.35 29.28 -5.30
CA SER A 569 -21.45 28.08 -6.14
C SER A 569 -22.65 28.15 -7.08
N ASP A 570 -23.82 28.50 -6.55
CA ASP A 570 -25.05 28.57 -7.35
C ASP A 570 -25.02 29.76 -8.32
N ALA A 571 -24.45 30.89 -7.92
CA ALA A 571 -24.23 32.04 -8.79
C ALA A 571 -23.24 31.75 -9.93
N LEU A 572 -22.13 31.04 -9.66
CA LEU A 572 -21.16 30.62 -10.68
C LEU A 572 -21.73 29.55 -11.61
N LYS A 573 -22.57 28.64 -11.10
CA LYS A 573 -23.29 27.65 -11.93
C LYS A 573 -24.32 28.29 -12.86
N ALA A 574 -25.00 29.35 -12.41
CA ALA A 574 -26.02 30.04 -13.19
C ALA A 574 -25.44 31.08 -14.16
N ALA A 575 -24.24 31.60 -13.90
CA ALA A 575 -23.60 32.61 -14.74
C ALA A 575 -22.98 31.99 -16.00
N LYS A 576 -23.39 32.47 -17.18
CA LYS A 576 -22.64 32.25 -18.43
C LYS A 576 -21.45 33.21 -18.46
N ILE A 577 -20.27 32.73 -18.07
CA ILE A 577 -19.03 33.50 -18.10
C ILE A 577 -18.24 33.09 -19.35
N ASP A 578 -18.02 34.06 -20.25
CA ASP A 578 -17.19 33.88 -21.46
C ASP A 578 -15.82 34.52 -21.20
N ILE A 579 -14.79 33.69 -20.97
CA ILE A 579 -13.47 34.15 -20.51
C ILE A 579 -12.60 34.45 -21.72
N VAL A 580 -12.44 35.73 -22.06
CA VAL A 580 -11.53 36.19 -23.12
C VAL A 580 -10.20 36.62 -22.51
N GLY A 581 -9.29 35.65 -22.33
CA GLY A 581 -7.88 35.88 -21.98
C GLY A 581 -7.50 35.62 -20.52
N GLY A 582 -6.72 34.56 -20.29
CA GLY A 582 -5.95 34.28 -19.06
C GLY A 582 -6.76 33.86 -17.83
N GLU A 583 -7.17 32.58 -17.75
CA GLU A 583 -7.92 32.00 -16.62
C GLU A 583 -7.30 32.28 -15.24
N THR A 584 -5.97 32.37 -15.14
CA THR A 584 -5.25 32.60 -13.87
C THR A 584 -5.46 34.00 -13.30
N MET A 585 -5.53 35.04 -14.14
CA MET A 585 -5.71 36.43 -13.67
C MET A 585 -7.12 36.70 -13.14
N PHE A 586 -8.12 36.04 -13.73
CA PHE A 586 -9.53 36.18 -13.34
C PHE A 586 -9.80 35.52 -11.98
N PHE A 587 -9.27 34.31 -11.76
CA PHE A 587 -9.39 33.61 -10.48
C PHE A 587 -8.73 34.38 -9.34
N ASP A 588 -7.50 34.87 -9.55
CA ASP A 588 -6.75 35.62 -8.55
C ASP A 588 -7.42 36.96 -8.18
N GLN A 589 -8.07 37.64 -9.14
CA GLN A 589 -8.78 38.89 -8.85
C GLN A 589 -10.07 38.68 -8.06
N ILE A 590 -10.84 37.62 -8.35
CA ILE A 590 -12.09 37.33 -7.61
C ILE A 590 -11.77 36.86 -6.18
N ILE A 591 -10.87 35.88 -6.04
CA ILE A 591 -10.46 35.38 -4.73
C ILE A 591 -9.76 36.50 -3.95
N GLY A 592 -8.89 37.28 -4.60
CA GLY A 592 -8.17 38.38 -3.97
C GLY A 592 -9.07 39.50 -3.42
N GLN A 593 -10.15 39.86 -4.11
CA GLN A 593 -11.11 40.88 -3.64
C GLN A 593 -11.95 40.38 -2.45
N ILE A 594 -12.41 39.13 -2.49
CA ILE A 594 -13.19 38.52 -1.39
C ILE A 594 -12.33 38.35 -0.13
N THR A 595 -11.05 38.01 -0.29
CA THR A 595 -10.13 37.76 0.83
C THR A 595 -9.66 39.08 1.49
N ARG A 596 -9.45 40.14 0.70
CA ARG A 596 -9.00 41.45 1.22
C ARG A 596 -10.05 42.17 2.07
N GLY A 597 -11.35 42.00 1.78
CA GLY A 597 -12.43 42.57 2.60
C GLY A 597 -12.53 41.93 3.99
N LYS A 598 -12.42 40.60 4.08
CA LYS A 598 -12.49 39.87 5.35
C LYS A 598 -11.21 39.94 6.18
N GLY A 599 -10.05 40.06 5.53
CA GLY A 599 -8.75 40.17 6.19
C GLY A 599 -8.60 41.47 7.00
N PHE A 600 -9.19 42.57 6.53
CA PHE A 600 -9.13 43.87 7.21
C PHE A 600 -10.02 43.90 8.47
N ASP A 601 -11.22 43.33 8.39
CA ASP A 601 -12.18 43.27 9.50
C ASP A 601 -11.65 42.40 10.66
N ARG A 602 -11.01 41.27 10.31
CA ARG A 602 -10.41 40.33 11.26
C ARG A 602 -9.15 40.90 11.92
N LEU A 603 -8.41 41.77 11.25
CA LEU A 603 -7.24 42.48 11.81
C LEU A 603 -7.65 43.58 12.81
N VAL A 604 -8.78 44.24 12.56
CA VAL A 604 -9.31 45.27 13.46
C VAL A 604 -9.97 44.65 14.70
N GLN A 605 -10.60 43.49 14.58
CA GLN A 605 -11.29 42.82 15.70
C GLN A 605 -10.41 41.90 16.57
N ASN A 606 -9.34 41.31 16.04
CA ASN A 606 -8.48 40.37 16.80
C ASN A 606 -7.15 40.97 17.28
N SER A 607 -6.85 42.22 16.93
CA SER A 607 -5.63 42.87 17.41
C SER A 607 -5.94 43.66 18.67
N SER A 608 -5.56 43.10 19.83
CA SER A 608 -5.61 43.78 21.12
C SER A 608 -4.97 45.16 21.06
N ASN A 609 -3.85 45.30 20.32
CA ASN A 609 -3.13 46.57 20.20
C ASN A 609 -3.90 47.63 19.39
N ILE A 610 -4.79 47.23 18.47
CA ILE A 610 -5.61 48.16 17.67
C ILE A 610 -6.93 48.47 18.40
N GLN A 611 -7.48 47.50 19.15
CA GLN A 611 -8.60 47.74 20.07
C GLN A 611 -8.20 48.62 21.24
N ASP A 612 -7.06 48.37 21.89
CA ASP A 612 -6.50 49.22 22.94
C ASP A 612 -6.20 50.63 22.42
N LEU A 613 -5.74 50.75 21.17
CA LEU A 613 -5.54 52.04 20.51
C LEU A 613 -6.88 52.74 20.21
N LYS A 614 -7.89 52.01 19.73
CA LYS A 614 -9.25 52.53 19.50
C LYS A 614 -9.90 52.96 20.82
N ASP A 615 -9.79 52.16 21.87
CA ASP A 615 -10.40 52.43 23.17
C ASP A 615 -9.65 53.56 23.91
N SER A 616 -8.32 53.65 23.74
CA SER A 616 -7.50 54.75 24.25
C SER A 616 -7.65 56.06 23.48
N ILE A 617 -8.11 56.04 22.21
CA ILE A 617 -8.22 57.24 21.35
C ILE A 617 -9.67 57.70 21.19
N LEU A 618 -10.63 56.79 21.05
CA LEU A 618 -12.02 57.12 20.67
C LEU A 618 -13.02 56.99 21.82
N GLY A 619 -12.68 56.31 22.92
CA GLY A 619 -13.53 56.18 24.11
C GLY A 619 -14.78 55.33 23.88
N SER A 620 -15.12 54.51 24.87
CA SER A 620 -16.46 53.93 25.02
C SER A 620 -17.33 54.89 25.86
N ASP A 621 -18.61 55.02 25.52
CA ASP A 621 -19.59 55.94 26.14
C ASP A 621 -19.74 55.86 27.68
N ASP A 622 -19.08 54.91 28.35
CA ASP A 622 -19.15 54.70 29.80
C ASP A 622 -17.90 55.16 30.59
N ILE A 623 -16.90 55.79 29.95
CA ILE A 623 -15.72 56.31 30.66
C ILE A 623 -15.33 57.70 30.12
N GLN A 624 -15.70 58.75 30.86
CA GLN A 624 -15.22 60.12 30.63
C GLN A 624 -13.70 60.22 30.84
N GLY A 625 -12.95 60.61 29.80
CA GLY A 625 -11.61 61.20 29.96
C GLY A 625 -10.63 60.93 28.83
N ASN A 626 -10.52 61.88 27.89
CA ASN A 626 -9.53 61.90 26.81
C ASN A 626 -8.08 61.90 27.35
N LEU A 627 -7.14 61.27 26.61
CA LEU A 627 -5.69 61.31 26.86
C LEU A 627 -5.15 62.75 26.99
N LEU A 628 -5.74 63.68 26.23
CA LEU A 628 -5.41 65.11 26.21
C LEU A 628 -5.78 65.83 27.52
N THR A 629 -6.86 65.43 28.19
CA THR A 629 -7.27 65.99 29.48
C THR A 629 -6.35 65.56 30.63
N LYS A 630 -5.89 64.30 30.62
CA LYS A 630 -4.93 63.80 31.62
C LYS A 630 -3.54 64.43 31.47
N VAL A 631 -3.05 64.63 30.24
CA VAL A 631 -1.78 65.35 30.00
C VAL A 631 -1.85 66.81 30.44
N ARG A 632 -3.02 67.45 30.31
CA ARG A 632 -3.26 68.81 30.80
C ARG A 632 -3.29 68.90 32.33
N GLU A 633 -3.96 67.96 33.01
CA GLU A 633 -3.95 67.86 34.48
C GLU A 633 -2.54 67.64 35.05
N PHE A 634 -1.72 66.80 34.40
CA PHE A 634 -0.32 66.60 34.81
C PHE A 634 0.55 67.83 34.58
N SER A 635 0.30 68.61 33.52
CA SER A 635 1.01 69.88 33.27
C SER A 635 0.67 70.95 34.31
N GLU A 636 -0.58 70.99 34.79
CA GLU A 636 -1.03 71.92 35.83
C GLU A 636 -0.54 71.50 37.24
N LYS A 637 -0.50 70.20 37.55
CA LYS A 637 -0.02 69.65 38.84
C LYS A 637 1.48 69.89 39.09
N TYR A 638 2.29 69.99 38.05
CA TYR A 638 3.76 70.10 38.15
C TYR A 638 4.34 71.46 37.68
N GLY A 639 3.48 72.47 37.48
CA GLY A 639 3.89 73.87 37.32
C GLY A 639 4.70 74.18 36.05
N ILE A 640 4.37 73.55 34.93
CA ILE A 640 5.04 73.80 33.64
C ILE A 640 4.22 74.81 32.83
N SER A 641 4.86 75.90 32.41
CA SER A 641 4.20 76.96 31.64
C SER A 641 3.96 76.53 30.17
N SER A 642 2.90 77.06 29.56
CA SER A 642 2.52 76.71 28.17
C SER A 642 3.55 77.15 27.11
N GLU A 643 4.51 78.01 27.45
CA GLU A 643 5.60 78.40 26.53
C GLU A 643 6.75 77.40 26.53
N ASP A 644 7.05 76.76 27.66
CA ASP A 644 8.18 75.84 27.81
C ASP A 644 7.96 74.52 27.05
N ILE A 645 6.70 74.07 26.96
CA ILE A 645 6.31 72.78 26.34
C ILE A 645 6.45 72.82 24.81
N LYS A 646 6.33 74.01 24.20
CA LYS A 646 6.23 74.17 22.74
C LYS A 646 7.51 73.83 21.99
N ASN A 647 8.66 73.99 22.66
CA ASN A 647 10.00 73.85 22.07
C ASN A 647 10.71 72.56 22.46
N LEU A 648 10.10 71.74 23.32
CA LEU A 648 10.62 70.44 23.72
C LEU A 648 10.18 69.33 22.74
N THR A 649 11.01 68.30 22.61
CA THR A 649 10.61 67.04 21.98
C THR A 649 9.72 66.25 22.93
N ILE A 650 8.86 65.40 22.39
CA ILE A 650 7.96 64.56 23.19
C ILE A 650 8.77 63.66 24.15
N ALA A 651 9.91 63.15 23.71
CA ALA A 651 10.84 62.42 24.56
C ALA A 651 11.39 63.24 25.74
N ASN A 652 11.80 64.48 25.50
CA ASN A 652 12.35 65.36 26.53
C ASN A 652 11.29 65.82 27.52
N LEU A 653 10.07 66.10 27.06
CA LEU A 653 8.93 66.44 27.91
C LEU A 653 8.58 65.29 28.87
N ILE A 654 8.53 64.06 28.37
CA ILE A 654 8.22 62.88 29.19
C ILE A 654 9.35 62.59 30.19
N MET A 655 10.61 62.77 29.80
CA MET A 655 11.76 62.64 30.71
C MET A 655 11.77 63.71 31.81
N GLU A 656 11.40 64.95 31.48
CA GLU A 656 11.32 66.04 32.45
C GLU A 656 10.16 65.84 33.44
N LEU A 657 9.00 65.39 32.97
CA LEU A 657 7.87 65.00 33.82
C LEU A 657 8.22 63.81 34.72
N LYS A 658 8.97 62.83 34.21
CA LYS A 658 9.45 61.69 35.01
C LYS A 658 10.43 62.14 36.09
N GLY A 659 11.31 63.09 35.80
CA GLY A 659 12.27 63.63 36.76
C GLY A 659 11.64 64.50 37.85
N ARG A 660 10.48 65.09 37.60
CA ARG A 660 9.75 65.95 38.56
C ARG A 660 8.66 65.22 39.35
N SER A 661 8.23 64.03 38.93
CA SER A 661 7.27 63.21 39.67
C SER A 661 7.95 62.51 40.85
N ASN A 662 7.33 62.58 42.03
CA ASN A 662 7.81 61.91 43.25
C ASN A 662 7.09 60.57 43.52
N ASP A 663 6.18 60.13 42.64
CA ASP A 663 5.43 58.88 42.78
C ASP A 663 6.00 57.81 41.83
N GLN A 664 6.33 56.65 42.39
CA GLN A 664 6.98 55.55 41.68
C GLN A 664 6.08 54.90 40.60
N ASN A 665 4.76 54.97 40.79
CA ASN A 665 3.79 54.50 39.80
C ASN A 665 3.68 55.45 38.59
N GLU A 666 3.65 56.76 38.85
CA GLU A 666 3.65 57.79 37.80
C GLU A 666 4.96 57.75 36.99
N GLN A 667 6.11 57.56 37.65
CA GLN A 667 7.41 57.41 36.98
C GLN A 667 7.48 56.16 36.08
N THR A 668 6.81 55.08 36.47
CA THR A 668 6.74 53.84 35.70
C THR A 668 5.83 54.03 34.48
N MET A 669 4.67 54.67 34.66
CA MET A 669 3.76 55.03 33.57
C MET A 669 4.42 55.96 32.54
N LEU A 670 5.13 56.99 33.00
CA LEU A 670 5.88 57.91 32.12
C LEU A 670 7.06 57.21 31.42
N GLY A 671 7.71 56.25 32.08
CA GLY A 671 8.71 55.38 31.45
C GLY A 671 8.13 54.52 30.31
N ASN A 672 6.93 53.97 30.51
CA ASN A 672 6.23 53.20 29.48
C ASN A 672 5.77 54.08 28.31
N LEU A 673 5.29 55.30 28.60
CA LEU A 673 4.93 56.30 27.57
C LEU A 673 6.15 56.75 26.75
N PHE A 674 7.32 56.89 27.39
CA PHE A 674 8.57 57.17 26.69
C PHE A 674 8.95 56.04 25.71
N ASN A 675 8.85 54.79 26.15
CA ASN A 675 9.13 53.63 25.31
C ASN A 675 8.13 53.49 24.16
N LEU A 676 6.85 53.80 24.40
CA LEU A 676 5.81 53.82 23.37
C LEU A 676 6.08 54.92 22.32
N ALA A 677 6.41 56.14 22.76
CA ALA A 677 6.75 57.24 21.86
C ALA A 677 7.99 56.94 21.00
N LYS A 678 8.98 56.22 21.57
CA LYS A 678 10.16 55.72 20.86
C LYS A 678 9.81 54.63 19.84
N GLY A 679 8.93 53.69 20.21
CA GLY A 679 8.44 52.63 19.33
C GLY A 679 7.64 53.16 18.13
N LEU A 680 6.90 54.25 18.31
CA LEU A 680 6.12 54.91 17.25
C LEU A 680 6.94 55.90 16.40
N GLY A 681 8.24 56.09 16.68
CA GLY A 681 9.08 57.06 15.96
C GLY A 681 8.68 58.53 16.19
N LEU A 682 7.96 58.82 17.28
CA LEU A 682 7.44 60.14 17.63
C LEU A 682 8.34 60.88 18.64
N SER A 683 9.31 60.18 19.23
CA SER A 683 10.20 60.69 20.28
C SER A 683 10.94 61.98 19.92
N ASP A 684 11.38 62.14 18.66
CA ASP A 684 12.18 63.29 18.21
C ASP A 684 11.33 64.44 17.64
N LYS A 685 10.00 64.29 17.58
CA LYS A 685 9.10 65.34 17.12
C LYS A 685 8.86 66.35 18.24
N ARG A 686 8.85 67.64 17.86
CA ARG A 686 8.47 68.73 18.78
C ARG A 686 6.97 68.66 19.04
N VAL A 687 6.57 68.94 20.28
CA VAL A 687 5.15 68.92 20.68
C VAL A 687 4.30 69.85 19.81
N SER A 688 4.88 70.96 19.32
CA SER A 688 4.25 71.89 18.37
C SER A 688 3.92 71.33 16.99
N THR A 689 4.42 70.14 16.62
CA THR A 689 4.16 69.49 15.33
C THR A 689 3.00 68.48 15.35
N LEU A 690 2.47 68.16 16.54
CA LEU A 690 1.23 67.41 16.70
C LEU A 690 0.06 68.41 16.57
N LYS A 691 -0.50 68.54 15.36
CA LYS A 691 -1.81 69.19 15.23
C LYS A 691 -2.87 68.24 15.78
N VAL A 692 -3.66 68.73 16.73
CA VAL A 692 -4.89 68.09 17.21
C VAL A 692 -5.87 67.90 16.06
#